data_AF-A0A7K7VBH8-F1
#
_entry.id   AF-A0A7K7VBH8-F1
#
_cell.length_a   1.000
_cell.length_b   1.000
_cell.length_c   1.000
_cell.angle_alpha   90.00
_cell.angle_beta   90.00
_cell.angle_gamma   90.00
#
_symmetry.space_group_name_H-M   'P 1'
#
loop_
_entity.id
_entity.type
_entity.pdbx_description
1 polymer ?
#
loop_
_entity_poly.entity_id
_entity_poly.type
_entity_poly.pdbx_seq_one_letter_code
_entity_poly.pdbx_strand_id
1 'polypeptide(L)'
;SSRTARSEEDRDSLWDAWGSWSECSRTCGGGASYSLRRCLSSKTCEGRNIRYRTCSNVDCPPEAGDFRAQQCSAHNDVKYQGQFYEWLPVSNDPDNPCSLKCQAKGTTLVVELAPKVLDGTRCYTESLDMCISGLCQIVGCDRQLGSAVKEDNCGVCNGDGSTCRLVRGQYKSQLSASKLEDTVVAIPYGSRHVRLVLKGPDHLYLETKTLQGVKDENSLSSTGSFLMDNSSIDFQKFPDKEILRMSGPLTADFTVKIRYAGAADSSVQFIFYQPIIHRWRETDFFPCSASCGGGYQLTSAECFDLRSNRVVADQYCHYYPENIKPKPKLQECNLDPCPASDGYKQIMPYDLYHPLPRWESTPWTACSSSCGGGIQSRSVSCVEEDIQGHISPVEEWKCMYTPKMPVVQPCNIFDCPKWLAQEWSPCTVTCGQGLRYRVVLCIDHRGMHTGGCSPKTKPHIKEECIIPTPCYKPKEKVPVEAKLPWYKQAQELEEGAVVSEEPSFIPEAWSACSVTCGVGSQMRLVKCQVLLSFSQSVADLPIDECEGPKPVSQRACYSGPCSGEATEYNPEESDLVYGGLQEFEELYDWEYEGFTQCSESCGGGVQEAVVTCLNKQTREVADEVLCVTSRRPPQLLKACNLEPCPPR
;
A
#
# COMPACT_ATOMS: atom_id res chain seq x y z
N SER A 1 25.31 -49.11 -16.60
CA SER A 1 24.31 -48.11 -16.97
C SER A 1 24.14 -47.09 -15.87
N SER A 2 24.72 -45.90 -16.05
CA SER A 2 24.23 -44.63 -15.52
C SER A 2 25.11 -43.54 -16.15
N ARG A 3 24.60 -42.94 -17.22
CA ARG A 3 25.21 -41.84 -17.95
C ARG A 3 25.30 -40.64 -17.01
N THR A 4 26.49 -40.30 -16.52
CA THR A 4 26.79 -38.91 -16.14
C THR A 4 26.95 -38.14 -17.43
N ALA A 5 26.06 -37.18 -17.66
CA ALA A 5 26.11 -36.25 -18.75
C ALA A 5 27.47 -35.53 -18.72
N ARG A 6 28.33 -35.83 -19.71
CA ARG A 6 29.47 -35.00 -20.05
C ARG A 6 28.92 -33.65 -20.49
N SER A 7 29.26 -32.58 -19.76
CA SER A 7 29.07 -31.23 -20.27
C SER A 7 29.93 -31.06 -21.53
N GLU A 8 29.39 -30.37 -22.52
CA GLU A 8 30.02 -30.10 -23.82
C GLU A 8 31.18 -29.08 -23.73
N GLU A 9 31.87 -28.97 -22.57
CA GLU A 9 32.97 -28.01 -22.36
C GLU A 9 34.37 -28.63 -22.48
N ASP A 10 34.51 -29.96 -22.53
CA ASP A 10 35.82 -30.64 -22.58
C ASP A 10 36.37 -30.81 -24.02
N ARG A 11 36.09 -29.85 -24.90
CA ARG A 11 36.60 -29.86 -26.28
C ARG A 11 37.39 -28.60 -26.63
N ASP A 12 38.20 -28.07 -25.72
CA ASP A 12 39.21 -27.03 -26.05
C ASP A 12 40.36 -26.84 -25.01
N SER A 13 40.93 -27.91 -24.44
CA SER A 13 42.06 -27.76 -23.50
C SER A 13 43.44 -27.65 -24.19
N LEU A 14 43.59 -26.72 -25.15
CA LEU A 14 44.90 -26.37 -25.73
C LEU A 14 45.77 -25.55 -24.75
N TRP A 15 45.14 -24.96 -23.74
CA TRP A 15 45.78 -24.21 -22.67
C TRP A 15 46.02 -25.09 -21.43
N ASP A 16 47.10 -24.81 -20.70
CA ASP A 16 47.33 -25.30 -19.35
C ASP A 16 46.38 -24.63 -18.33
N ALA A 17 46.29 -25.20 -17.14
CA ALA A 17 45.62 -24.57 -16.01
C ALA A 17 46.24 -23.20 -15.70
N TRP A 18 45.41 -22.29 -15.19
CA TRP A 18 45.89 -21.00 -14.73
C TRP A 18 46.83 -21.17 -13.53
N GLY A 19 48.00 -20.53 -13.60
CA GLY A 19 48.94 -20.48 -12.48
C GLY A 19 48.39 -19.71 -11.28
N SER A 20 49.10 -19.80 -10.16
CA SER A 20 48.80 -19.00 -8.98
C SER A 20 48.82 -17.51 -9.28
N TRP A 21 48.00 -16.77 -8.54
CA TRP A 21 47.97 -15.32 -8.63
C TRP A 21 49.28 -14.71 -8.12
N SER A 22 49.75 -13.65 -8.78
CA SER A 22 50.90 -12.85 -8.32
C SER A 22 50.58 -12.12 -7.02
N GLU A 23 51.63 -11.65 -6.35
CA GLU A 23 51.50 -10.62 -5.31
C GLU A 23 50.70 -9.42 -5.84
N CYS A 24 49.95 -8.79 -4.94
CA CYS A 24 49.16 -7.62 -5.30
C CYS A 24 50.09 -6.43 -5.56
N SER A 25 49.82 -5.66 -6.61
CA SER A 25 50.61 -4.46 -6.91
C SER A 25 50.53 -3.38 -5.82
N ARG A 26 49.51 -3.44 -4.95
CA ARG A 26 49.28 -2.52 -3.82
C ARG A 26 48.82 -3.27 -2.58
N THR A 27 49.09 -2.71 -1.41
CA THR A 27 48.64 -3.24 -0.12
C THR A 27 47.31 -2.67 0.34
N CYS A 28 46.87 -1.55 -0.26
CA CYS A 28 45.60 -0.88 0.01
C CYS A 28 45.12 -0.10 -1.23
N GLY A 29 43.87 0.37 -1.20
CA GLY A 29 43.28 1.28 -2.17
C GLY A 29 42.94 0.67 -3.53
N GLY A 30 42.93 -0.68 -3.62
CA GLY A 30 42.73 -1.43 -4.85
C GLY A 30 44.00 -1.51 -5.71
N GLY A 31 44.57 -2.71 -5.80
CA GLY A 31 45.68 -3.05 -6.70
C GLY A 31 45.27 -4.11 -7.73
N ALA A 32 46.22 -4.51 -8.57
CA ALA A 32 46.04 -5.55 -9.57
C ALA A 32 46.97 -6.73 -9.28
N SER A 33 46.44 -7.94 -9.47
CA SER A 33 47.19 -9.19 -9.46
C SER A 33 46.93 -9.92 -10.77
N TYR A 34 47.95 -10.61 -11.29
CA TYR A 34 47.85 -11.33 -12.54
C TYR A 34 48.10 -12.82 -12.36
N SER A 35 47.56 -13.61 -13.28
CA SER A 35 47.77 -15.06 -13.37
C SER A 35 48.05 -15.41 -14.82
N LEU A 36 49.01 -16.30 -15.03
CA LEU A 36 49.51 -16.70 -16.34
C LEU A 36 49.13 -18.15 -16.63
N ARG A 37 48.89 -18.47 -17.90
CA ARG A 37 48.77 -19.84 -18.40
C ARG A 37 49.60 -20.02 -19.66
N ARG A 38 50.03 -21.25 -19.93
CA ARG A 38 50.85 -21.58 -21.09
C ARG A 38 50.01 -22.32 -22.14
N CYS A 39 50.31 -22.08 -23.41
CA CYS A 39 49.72 -22.85 -24.52
C CYS A 39 50.49 -24.18 -24.60
N LEU A 40 49.78 -25.30 -24.44
CA LEU A 40 50.36 -26.65 -24.44
C LEU A 40 50.46 -27.25 -25.85
N SER A 41 49.86 -26.59 -26.85
CA SER A 41 49.86 -27.03 -28.24
C SER A 41 50.88 -26.27 -29.09
N SER A 42 51.37 -26.91 -30.16
CA SER A 42 52.18 -26.29 -31.21
C SER A 42 51.38 -25.43 -32.19
N LYS A 43 50.03 -25.48 -32.13
CA LYS A 43 49.12 -24.58 -32.83
C LYS A 43 48.84 -23.32 -32.01
N THR A 44 48.41 -22.24 -32.66
CA THR A 44 47.96 -21.01 -32.00
C THR A 44 46.79 -21.30 -31.08
N CYS A 45 46.96 -21.04 -29.77
CA CYS A 45 45.87 -21.10 -28.81
C CYS A 45 45.00 -19.84 -28.91
N GLU A 46 43.67 -19.99 -28.98
CA GLU A 46 42.74 -18.86 -28.97
C GLU A 46 42.48 -18.36 -27.54
N GLY A 47 42.47 -17.03 -27.36
CA GLY A 47 42.27 -16.37 -26.07
C GLY A 47 43.56 -15.82 -25.42
N ARG A 48 43.42 -15.24 -24.23
CA ARG A 48 44.54 -14.56 -23.53
C ARG A 48 45.38 -15.55 -22.72
N ASN A 49 46.71 -15.34 -22.68
CA ASN A 49 47.65 -16.09 -21.84
C ASN A 49 47.82 -15.49 -20.43
N ILE A 50 47.24 -14.31 -20.20
CA ILE A 50 47.27 -13.57 -18.94
C ILE A 50 45.86 -13.12 -18.57
N ARG A 51 45.53 -13.21 -17.28
CA ARG A 51 44.32 -12.65 -16.70
C ARG A 51 44.68 -11.80 -15.48
N TYR A 52 43.82 -10.85 -15.19
CA TYR A 52 43.98 -9.91 -14.09
C TYR A 52 42.78 -9.98 -13.16
N ARG A 53 43.00 -9.64 -11.90
CA ARG A 53 41.95 -9.39 -10.91
C ARG A 53 42.37 -8.24 -10.01
N THR A 54 41.39 -7.63 -9.36
CA THR A 54 41.66 -6.69 -8.27
C THR A 54 42.08 -7.41 -6.99
N CYS A 55 42.84 -6.72 -6.15
CA CYS A 55 43.31 -7.21 -4.86
C CYS A 55 43.49 -6.02 -3.90
N SER A 56 43.60 -6.30 -2.60
CA SER A 56 43.83 -5.28 -1.56
C SER A 56 42.79 -4.13 -1.59
N ASN A 57 41.51 -4.49 -1.47
CA ASN A 57 40.38 -3.57 -1.62
C ASN A 57 40.11 -2.65 -0.40
N VAL A 58 40.94 -2.73 0.64
CA VAL A 58 40.82 -1.90 1.85
C VAL A 58 41.30 -0.49 1.56
N ASP A 59 40.59 0.55 2.01
CA ASP A 59 41.01 1.93 1.77
C ASP A 59 42.36 2.26 2.43
N CYS A 60 43.16 3.07 1.75
CA CYS A 60 44.47 3.46 2.25
C CYS A 60 44.35 4.52 3.37
N PRO A 61 45.28 4.52 4.35
CA PRO A 61 45.39 5.62 5.29
C PRO A 61 45.72 6.93 4.54
N PRO A 62 45.29 8.10 5.06
CA PRO A 62 45.49 9.39 4.40
C PRO A 62 46.98 9.73 4.17
N GLU A 63 47.88 9.11 4.94
CA GLU A 63 49.33 9.29 4.85
C GLU A 63 49.99 8.46 3.73
N ALA A 64 49.28 7.50 3.13
CA ALA A 64 49.86 6.61 2.10
C ALA A 64 50.26 7.36 0.82
N GLY A 65 49.73 8.57 0.61
CA GLY A 65 49.97 9.36 -0.60
C GLY A 65 49.38 8.73 -1.86
N ASP A 66 49.51 9.43 -2.99
CA ASP A 66 49.08 8.91 -4.30
C ASP A 66 50.13 7.93 -4.87
N PHE A 67 49.69 6.76 -5.31
CA PHE A 67 50.54 5.74 -5.91
C PHE A 67 51.19 6.21 -7.22
N ARG A 68 50.56 7.12 -7.96
CA ARG A 68 51.18 7.76 -9.13
C ARG A 68 52.26 8.76 -8.71
N ALA A 69 52.04 9.50 -7.62
CA ALA A 69 53.06 10.39 -7.06
C ALA A 69 54.31 9.61 -6.61
N GLN A 70 54.12 8.44 -5.98
CA GLN A 70 55.23 7.57 -5.59
C GLN A 70 56.08 7.15 -6.80
N GLN A 71 55.43 6.79 -7.91
CA GLN A 71 56.12 6.44 -9.15
C GLN A 71 56.92 7.62 -9.73
N CYS A 72 56.36 8.84 -9.73
CA CYS A 72 57.13 10.04 -10.13
C CYS A 72 58.31 10.30 -9.18
N SER A 73 58.09 10.21 -7.87
CA SER A 73 59.12 10.49 -6.86
C SER A 73 60.30 9.52 -6.92
N ALA A 74 60.09 8.29 -7.42
CA ALA A 74 61.16 7.31 -7.64
C ALA A 74 62.20 7.79 -8.68
N HIS A 75 61.87 8.80 -9.49
CA HIS A 75 62.78 9.42 -10.45
C HIS A 75 63.48 10.68 -9.91
N ASN A 76 63.24 11.10 -8.66
CA ASN A 76 63.87 12.29 -8.09
C ASN A 76 65.40 12.15 -7.98
N ASP A 77 65.89 10.92 -7.78
CA ASP A 77 67.32 10.60 -7.68
C ASP A 77 67.98 10.35 -9.05
N VAL A 78 67.23 10.52 -10.15
CA VAL A 78 67.72 10.34 -11.52
C VAL A 78 67.83 11.70 -12.20
N LYS A 79 69.03 12.03 -12.70
CA LYS A 79 69.26 13.28 -13.42
C LYS A 79 68.50 13.29 -14.76
N TYR A 80 67.63 14.27 -14.96
CA TYR A 80 67.02 14.56 -16.25
C TYR A 80 67.72 15.76 -16.87
N GLN A 81 68.30 15.57 -18.07
CA GLN A 81 69.11 16.60 -18.74
C GLN A 81 70.21 17.21 -17.84
N GLY A 82 70.77 16.41 -16.93
CA GLY A 82 71.87 16.82 -16.03
C GLY A 82 71.44 17.47 -14.71
N GLN A 83 70.15 17.74 -14.50
CA GLN A 83 69.61 18.31 -13.25
C GLN A 83 68.70 17.31 -12.52
N PHE A 84 68.60 17.47 -11.20
CA PHE A 84 67.63 16.77 -10.38
C PHE A 84 66.38 17.62 -10.25
N TYR A 85 65.22 16.97 -10.33
CA TYR A 85 63.93 17.62 -10.16
C TYR A 85 63.12 16.85 -9.12
N GLU A 86 62.29 17.59 -8.38
CA GLU A 86 61.22 16.97 -7.61
C GLU A 86 60.00 16.80 -8.53
N TRP A 87 59.66 15.56 -8.84
CA TRP A 87 58.61 15.22 -9.81
C TRP A 87 57.25 15.06 -9.13
N LEU A 88 56.25 15.78 -9.65
CA LEU A 88 54.84 15.68 -9.24
C LEU A 88 54.02 15.00 -10.34
N PRO A 89 53.02 14.17 -10.00
CA PRO A 89 52.24 13.45 -11.00
C PRO A 89 51.32 14.39 -11.78
N VAL A 90 51.26 14.21 -13.09
CA VAL A 90 50.21 14.80 -13.92
C VAL A 90 49.04 13.82 -13.94
N SER A 91 47.88 14.29 -13.47
CA SER A 91 46.65 13.50 -13.39
C SER A 91 45.68 13.84 -14.52
N ASN A 92 44.78 12.92 -14.84
CA ASN A 92 43.70 13.10 -15.81
C ASN A 92 44.16 13.51 -17.24
N ASP A 93 45.24 12.89 -17.72
CA ASP A 93 45.69 13.07 -19.11
C ASP A 93 44.63 12.53 -20.10
N PRO A 94 44.16 13.36 -21.06
CA PRO A 94 43.10 12.97 -21.99
C PRO A 94 43.56 11.99 -23.07
N ASP A 95 44.84 11.99 -23.43
CA ASP A 95 45.37 11.21 -24.55
C ASP A 95 45.86 9.83 -24.09
N ASN A 96 46.63 9.78 -23.00
CA ASN A 96 47.16 8.54 -22.46
C ASN A 96 47.20 8.56 -20.91
N PRO A 97 46.07 8.28 -20.25
CA PRO A 97 45.97 8.35 -18.79
C PRO A 97 46.86 7.32 -18.09
N CYS A 98 47.31 6.26 -18.78
CA CYS A 98 48.13 5.20 -18.19
C CYS A 98 49.63 5.35 -18.46
N SER A 99 50.06 6.46 -19.06
CA SER A 99 51.48 6.85 -19.11
C SER A 99 51.91 7.54 -17.80
N LEU A 100 53.20 7.44 -17.45
CA LEU A 100 53.76 8.14 -16.28
C LEU A 100 54.28 9.51 -16.71
N LYS A 101 53.39 10.50 -16.78
CA LYS A 101 53.75 11.91 -16.99
C LYS A 101 53.91 12.63 -15.65
N CYS A 102 55.04 13.30 -15.50
CA CYS A 102 55.38 14.01 -14.27
C CYS A 102 55.84 15.44 -14.60
N GLN A 103 55.45 16.38 -13.76
CA GLN A 103 55.83 17.79 -13.83
C GLN A 103 56.92 18.08 -12.80
N ALA A 104 57.97 18.79 -13.21
CA ALA A 104 59.00 19.24 -12.28
C ALA A 104 58.47 20.41 -11.42
N LYS A 105 58.49 20.24 -10.10
CA LYS A 105 57.95 21.19 -9.12
C LYS A 105 58.56 22.58 -9.29
N GLY A 106 57.70 23.61 -9.30
CA GLY A 106 58.11 25.00 -9.49
C GLY A 106 58.45 25.38 -10.93
N THR A 107 58.28 24.47 -11.90
CA THR A 107 58.51 24.72 -13.33
C THR A 107 57.30 24.29 -14.16
N THR A 108 57.25 24.70 -15.42
CA THR A 108 56.24 24.25 -16.41
C THR A 108 56.70 23.01 -17.20
N LEU A 109 57.83 22.42 -16.84
CA LEU A 109 58.39 21.25 -17.53
C LEU A 109 57.58 20.00 -17.18
N VAL A 110 56.92 19.41 -18.18
CA VAL A 110 56.21 18.13 -18.09
C VAL A 110 56.92 17.10 -18.96
N VAL A 111 57.20 15.93 -18.40
CA VAL A 111 57.95 14.86 -19.08
C VAL A 111 57.25 13.52 -18.86
N GLU A 112 57.22 12.69 -19.90
CA GLU A 112 56.85 11.28 -19.80
C GLU A 112 58.08 10.47 -19.33
N LEU A 113 58.09 10.07 -18.06
CA LEU A 113 59.21 9.32 -17.46
C LEU A 113 59.12 7.82 -17.73
N ALA A 114 57.92 7.30 -18.00
CA ALA A 114 57.71 5.90 -18.40
C ALA A 114 56.46 5.75 -19.31
N PRO A 115 56.48 4.80 -20.28
CA PRO A 115 55.40 4.60 -21.24
C PRO A 115 54.13 4.01 -20.62
N LYS A 116 54.27 3.33 -19.48
CA LYS A 116 53.16 2.84 -18.68
C LYS A 116 53.45 2.97 -17.19
N VAL A 117 52.42 3.30 -16.43
CA VAL A 117 52.42 3.19 -14.96
C VAL A 117 52.34 1.72 -14.55
N LEU A 118 52.66 1.44 -13.29
CA LEU A 118 52.48 0.11 -12.69
C LEU A 118 51.01 -0.30 -12.70
N ASP A 119 50.75 -1.59 -12.94
CA ASP A 119 49.40 -2.13 -13.01
C ASP A 119 48.65 -1.92 -11.69
N GLY A 120 47.41 -1.46 -11.75
CA GLY A 120 46.62 -1.06 -10.58
C GLY A 120 46.73 0.41 -10.18
N THR A 121 47.52 1.22 -10.89
CA THR A 121 47.48 2.69 -10.75
C THR A 121 46.16 3.23 -11.32
N ARG A 122 45.49 4.17 -10.63
CA ARG A 122 44.26 4.78 -11.15
C ARG A 122 44.51 5.55 -12.45
N CYS A 123 43.57 5.48 -13.39
CA CYS A 123 43.62 6.26 -14.62
C CYS A 123 43.26 7.73 -14.37
N TYR A 124 42.17 7.93 -13.63
CA TYR A 124 41.60 9.24 -13.31
C TYR A 124 41.45 9.38 -11.79
N THR A 125 41.46 10.61 -11.29
CA THR A 125 41.34 10.88 -9.84
C THR A 125 39.96 10.54 -9.31
N GLU A 126 38.92 10.84 -10.10
CA GLU A 126 37.51 10.70 -9.73
C GLU A 126 36.91 9.32 -10.06
N SER A 127 37.66 8.43 -10.73
CA SER A 127 37.18 7.09 -11.09
C SER A 127 37.98 5.98 -10.40
N LEU A 128 37.37 4.80 -10.30
CA LEU A 128 38.03 3.60 -9.82
C LEU A 128 38.83 2.88 -10.92
N ASP A 129 38.70 3.35 -12.16
CA ASP A 129 39.34 2.74 -13.32
C ASP A 129 40.84 2.70 -13.13
N MET A 130 41.44 1.58 -13.51
CA MET A 130 42.85 1.32 -13.26
C MET A 130 43.59 0.93 -14.53
N CYS A 131 44.86 1.31 -14.57
CA CYS A 131 45.77 0.97 -15.63
C CYS A 131 46.19 -0.49 -15.51
N ILE A 132 45.92 -1.26 -16.56
CA ILE A 132 46.33 -2.66 -16.69
C ILE A 132 47.02 -2.81 -18.04
N SER A 133 48.28 -3.21 -18.02
CA SER A 133 49.13 -3.34 -19.20
C SER A 133 49.18 -2.07 -20.06
N GLY A 134 49.14 -0.89 -19.42
CA GLY A 134 49.18 0.41 -20.10
C GLY A 134 47.85 0.87 -20.71
N LEU A 135 46.76 0.11 -20.51
CA LEU A 135 45.41 0.48 -20.93
C LEU A 135 44.54 0.79 -19.72
N CYS A 136 43.70 1.82 -19.82
CA CYS A 136 42.73 2.10 -18.77
C CYS A 136 41.58 1.08 -18.84
N GLN A 137 41.42 0.30 -17.78
CA GLN A 137 40.38 -0.71 -17.66
C GLN A 137 39.34 -0.26 -16.63
N ILE A 138 38.07 -0.53 -16.94
CA ILE A 138 36.96 -0.18 -16.07
C ILE A 138 37.00 -0.99 -14.77
N VAL A 139 36.69 -0.35 -13.66
CA VAL A 139 36.53 -1.01 -12.37
C VAL A 139 35.19 -0.58 -11.79
N GLY A 140 34.34 -1.56 -11.50
CA GLY A 140 33.05 -1.29 -10.91
C GLY A 140 33.16 -0.74 -9.50
N CYS A 141 32.07 -0.20 -8.98
CA CYS A 141 31.97 0.23 -7.57
C CYS A 141 32.17 -0.92 -6.58
N ASP A 142 32.02 -2.17 -7.05
CA ASP A 142 32.27 -3.42 -6.33
C ASP A 142 33.77 -3.72 -6.21
N ARG A 143 34.61 -2.82 -6.74
CA ARG A 143 36.06 -2.91 -6.83
C ARG A 143 36.51 -4.13 -7.64
N GLN A 144 35.73 -4.55 -8.64
CA GLN A 144 36.08 -5.65 -9.54
C GLN A 144 36.48 -5.13 -10.94
N LEU A 145 37.57 -5.70 -11.47
CA LEU A 145 38.11 -5.34 -12.79
C LEU A 145 37.17 -5.86 -13.89
N GLY A 146 36.77 -4.98 -14.81
CA GLY A 146 35.83 -5.31 -15.89
C GLY A 146 34.36 -5.33 -15.44
N SER A 147 34.08 -5.02 -14.17
CA SER A 147 32.71 -4.88 -13.69
C SER A 147 32.11 -3.57 -14.19
N ALA A 148 30.94 -3.66 -14.81
CA ALA A 148 30.19 -2.51 -15.29
C ALA A 148 29.24 -1.93 -14.21
N VAL A 149 29.32 -2.46 -12.99
CA VAL A 149 28.46 -2.07 -11.87
C VAL A 149 28.86 -0.68 -11.38
N LYS A 150 27.88 0.22 -11.27
CA LYS A 150 28.08 1.61 -10.86
C LYS A 150 27.40 1.87 -9.53
N GLU A 151 27.85 2.92 -8.85
CA GLU A 151 27.13 3.46 -7.70
C GLU A 151 25.77 3.99 -8.15
N ASP A 152 24.77 3.82 -7.29
CA ASP A 152 23.51 4.54 -7.41
C ASP A 152 23.70 6.03 -7.08
N ASN A 153 22.65 6.83 -7.23
CA ASN A 153 22.71 8.27 -6.92
C ASN A 153 22.93 8.57 -5.43
N CYS A 154 22.87 7.55 -4.57
CA CYS A 154 23.10 7.62 -3.13
C CYS A 154 24.54 7.27 -2.74
N GLY A 155 25.37 6.83 -3.70
CA GLY A 155 26.73 6.37 -3.47
C GLY A 155 26.82 4.93 -2.95
N VAL A 156 25.79 4.11 -3.17
CA VAL A 156 25.77 2.68 -2.84
C VAL A 156 26.02 1.88 -4.11
N CYS A 157 27.01 0.99 -4.06
CA CYS A 157 27.33 0.14 -5.19
C CYS A 157 26.22 -0.85 -5.50
N ASN A 158 25.78 -0.91 -6.76
CA ASN A 158 24.62 -1.72 -7.19
C ASN A 158 23.35 -1.41 -6.37
N GLY A 159 23.23 -0.19 -5.86
CA GLY A 159 22.10 0.23 -5.06
C GLY A 159 20.85 0.41 -5.91
N ASP A 160 19.71 0.31 -5.25
CA ASP A 160 18.37 0.51 -5.82
C ASP A 160 17.90 1.97 -5.67
N GLY A 161 18.72 2.86 -5.10
CA GLY A 161 18.35 4.25 -4.80
C GLY A 161 17.48 4.44 -3.57
N SER A 162 17.24 3.40 -2.74
CA SER A 162 16.41 3.47 -1.53
C SER A 162 17.09 4.12 -0.33
N THR A 163 18.40 4.32 -0.40
CA THR A 163 19.22 4.76 0.74
C THR A 163 19.35 6.28 0.87
N CYS A 164 18.82 7.04 -0.09
CA CYS A 164 18.79 8.49 -0.09
C CYS A 164 17.51 8.99 -0.75
N ARG A 165 17.16 10.25 -0.51
CA ARG A 165 16.01 10.90 -1.15
C ARG A 165 16.47 12.01 -2.09
N LEU A 166 15.75 12.19 -3.19
CA LEU A 166 15.96 13.30 -4.09
C LEU A 166 15.30 14.57 -3.54
N VAL A 167 16.11 15.59 -3.24
CA VAL A 167 15.64 16.93 -2.90
C VAL A 167 15.80 17.82 -4.12
N ARG A 168 14.68 18.36 -4.61
CA ARG A 168 14.65 19.33 -5.71
C ARG A 168 13.73 20.48 -5.35
N GLY A 169 14.11 21.68 -5.75
CA GLY A 169 13.32 22.87 -5.47
C GLY A 169 13.75 24.07 -6.29
N GLN A 170 12.94 25.12 -6.19
CA GLN A 170 13.25 26.41 -6.77
C GLN A 170 12.97 27.49 -5.73
N TYR A 171 13.95 28.37 -5.54
CA TYR A 171 13.84 29.57 -4.74
C TYR A 171 13.76 30.78 -5.67
N LYS A 172 12.94 31.77 -5.31
CA LYS A 172 12.85 33.06 -5.99
C LYS A 172 13.17 34.15 -4.97
N SER A 173 14.09 35.05 -5.33
CA SER A 173 14.39 36.21 -4.50
C SER A 173 13.14 37.08 -4.35
N GLN A 174 12.84 37.56 -3.15
CA GLN A 174 11.87 38.63 -2.95
C GLN A 174 12.61 39.87 -2.47
N LEU A 175 12.60 40.94 -3.29
CA LEU A 175 13.20 42.22 -2.94
C LEU A 175 12.54 42.78 -1.67
N SER A 176 13.28 42.84 -0.58
CA SER A 176 12.88 43.53 0.64
C SER A 176 13.98 44.51 1.06
N ALA A 177 13.60 45.77 1.31
CA ALA A 177 14.55 46.86 1.56
C ALA A 177 15.41 46.69 2.84
N SER A 178 15.10 45.71 3.69
CA SER A 178 15.78 45.45 4.97
C SER A 178 16.65 44.20 4.98
N LYS A 179 16.63 43.35 3.94
CA LYS A 179 17.31 42.05 3.93
C LYS A 179 18.38 42.04 2.84
N LEU A 180 19.65 41.95 3.23
CA LEU A 180 20.81 41.91 2.31
C LEU A 180 21.12 40.50 1.80
N GLU A 181 20.65 39.47 2.52
CA GLU A 181 20.87 38.07 2.21
C GLU A 181 19.70 37.20 2.65
N ASP A 182 19.48 36.08 1.95
CA ASP A 182 18.50 35.08 2.35
C ASP A 182 19.02 33.65 2.20
N THR A 183 18.47 32.74 2.99
CA THR A 183 18.81 31.32 2.94
C THR A 183 17.96 30.64 1.87
N VAL A 184 18.64 30.02 0.90
CA VAL A 184 18.02 29.28 -0.19
C VAL A 184 17.70 27.85 0.24
N VAL A 185 18.71 27.14 0.74
CA VAL A 185 18.57 25.73 1.12
C VAL A 185 19.69 25.32 2.08
N ALA A 186 19.35 24.48 3.06
CA ALA A 186 20.32 23.77 3.89
C ALA A 186 20.53 22.35 3.34
N ILE A 187 21.78 22.00 3.11
CA ILE A 187 22.22 20.73 2.53
C ILE A 187 22.94 19.96 3.63
N PRO A 188 22.35 18.88 4.15
CA PRO A 188 22.90 18.16 5.28
C PRO A 188 24.14 17.33 4.91
N TYR A 189 24.93 17.00 5.92
CA TYR A 189 26.06 16.07 5.89
C TYR A 189 25.72 14.78 5.12
N GLY A 190 26.69 14.31 4.32
CA GLY A 190 26.57 13.10 3.52
C GLY A 190 25.75 13.24 2.23
N SER A 191 25.22 14.44 1.94
CA SER A 191 24.52 14.69 0.67
C SER A 191 25.46 14.50 -0.54
N ARG A 192 24.87 14.12 -1.68
CA ARG A 192 25.62 13.81 -2.91
C ARG A 192 24.99 14.49 -4.13
N HIS A 193 25.81 14.66 -5.16
CA HIS A 193 25.44 15.26 -6.46
C HIS A 193 24.66 16.56 -6.31
N VAL A 194 25.16 17.46 -5.46
CA VAL A 194 24.58 18.78 -5.27
C VAL A 194 24.80 19.58 -6.54
N ARG A 195 23.72 20.17 -7.05
CA ARG A 195 23.77 21.11 -8.15
C ARG A 195 22.81 22.27 -7.90
N LEU A 196 23.35 23.48 -7.88
CA LEU A 196 22.57 24.72 -7.85
C LEU A 196 22.83 25.53 -9.10
N VAL A 197 21.77 26.13 -9.63
CA VAL A 197 21.80 27.01 -10.79
C VAL A 197 21.06 28.29 -10.43
N LEU A 198 21.81 29.36 -10.24
CA LEU A 198 21.29 30.71 -10.08
C LEU A 198 21.15 31.35 -11.47
N LYS A 199 20.01 31.97 -11.73
CA LYS A 199 19.78 32.85 -12.88
C LYS A 199 19.29 34.19 -12.38
N GLY A 200 19.97 35.27 -12.73
CA GLY A 200 19.65 36.62 -12.28
C GLY A 200 20.89 37.40 -11.83
N PRO A 201 20.69 38.64 -11.37
CA PRO A 201 21.78 39.54 -10.97
C PRO A 201 22.41 39.22 -9.61
N ASP A 202 21.75 38.42 -8.76
CA ASP A 202 22.24 38.11 -7.41
C ASP A 202 23.43 37.14 -7.44
N HIS A 203 24.05 36.90 -6.27
CA HIS A 203 25.21 36.01 -6.16
C HIS A 203 25.00 34.93 -5.10
N LEU A 204 25.48 33.71 -5.39
CA LEU A 204 25.46 32.60 -4.43
C LEU A 204 26.53 32.78 -3.35
N TYR A 205 26.15 32.42 -2.13
CA TYR A 205 27.01 32.45 -0.95
C TYR A 205 26.88 31.13 -0.18
N LEU A 206 27.98 30.65 0.38
CA LEU A 206 28.03 29.39 1.13
C LEU A 206 28.49 29.63 2.55
N GLU A 207 27.77 29.04 3.49
CA GLU A 207 28.17 28.92 4.87
C GLU A 207 28.26 27.44 5.23
N THR A 208 29.33 27.05 5.91
CA THR A 208 29.49 25.69 6.39
C THR A 208 29.34 25.62 7.90
N LYS A 209 28.69 24.55 8.35
CA LYS A 209 28.47 24.27 9.76
C LYS A 209 28.98 22.87 10.06
N THR A 210 29.96 22.80 10.95
CA THR A 210 30.51 21.55 11.47
C THR A 210 30.05 21.34 12.91
N LEU A 211 30.27 20.14 13.46
CA LEU A 211 30.01 19.84 14.88
C LEU A 211 30.88 20.67 15.85
N GLN A 212 31.94 21.33 15.35
CA GLN A 212 32.89 22.15 16.11
C GLN A 212 32.56 23.66 16.06
N GLY A 213 31.49 24.04 15.37
CA GLY A 213 31.07 25.44 15.18
C GLY A 213 30.76 25.79 13.72
N VAL A 214 30.18 26.97 13.51
CA VAL A 214 30.08 27.58 12.17
C VAL A 214 31.47 28.11 11.82
N LYS A 215 32.04 27.68 10.69
CA LYS A 215 33.36 28.12 10.26
C LYS A 215 33.32 28.42 8.77
N ASP A 216 34.04 29.46 8.38
CA ASP A 216 34.33 29.90 7.02
C ASP A 216 33.15 30.38 6.15
N GLU A 217 33.15 31.69 5.98
CA GLU A 217 32.35 32.49 5.07
C GLU A 217 33.18 32.74 3.81
N ASN A 218 32.90 32.05 2.69
CA ASN A 218 33.65 32.22 1.44
C ASN A 218 32.75 32.69 0.30
N SER A 219 32.99 33.90 -0.18
CA SER A 219 32.37 34.40 -1.42
C SER A 219 33.06 33.77 -2.63
N LEU A 220 32.34 32.94 -3.40
CA LEU A 220 32.81 32.36 -4.65
C LEU A 220 32.89 33.45 -5.74
N SER A 221 34.06 34.07 -5.88
CA SER A 221 34.22 35.24 -6.76
C SER A 221 34.64 34.88 -8.20
N SER A 222 35.31 33.74 -8.39
CA SER A 222 35.88 33.30 -9.66
C SER A 222 35.56 31.83 -9.96
N THR A 223 35.49 31.49 -11.25
CA THR A 223 35.29 30.11 -11.71
C THR A 223 36.49 29.24 -11.31
N GLY A 224 36.23 28.10 -10.67
CA GLY A 224 37.26 27.18 -10.20
C GLY A 224 36.70 26.06 -9.33
N SER A 225 37.61 25.16 -8.94
CA SER A 225 37.34 24.09 -7.98
C SER A 225 37.97 24.46 -6.64
N PHE A 226 37.17 24.47 -5.59
CA PHE A 226 37.55 24.86 -4.23
C PHE A 226 37.38 23.67 -3.28
N LEU A 227 38.27 23.55 -2.30
CA LEU A 227 38.13 22.56 -1.24
C LEU A 227 37.66 23.27 0.03
N MET A 228 36.50 22.89 0.55
CA MET A 228 35.92 23.48 1.76
C MET A 228 35.46 22.37 2.69
N ASP A 229 35.97 22.37 3.93
CA ASP A 229 35.75 21.30 4.91
C ASP A 229 36.02 19.88 4.39
N ASN A 230 36.96 19.68 3.46
CA ASN A 230 37.24 18.40 2.78
C ASN A 230 36.14 17.95 1.79
N SER A 231 35.22 18.85 1.41
CA SER A 231 34.29 18.68 0.30
C SER A 231 34.77 19.49 -0.92
N SER A 232 34.75 18.86 -2.10
CA SER A 232 35.07 19.54 -3.36
C SER A 232 33.88 20.32 -3.89
N ILE A 233 34.13 21.58 -4.26
CA ILE A 233 33.13 22.53 -4.73
C ILE A 233 33.58 23.08 -6.09
N ASP A 234 32.84 22.72 -7.13
CA ASP A 234 33.05 23.27 -8.47
C ASP A 234 32.08 24.44 -8.69
N PHE A 235 32.64 25.63 -8.87
CA PHE A 235 31.87 26.84 -9.13
C PHE A 235 32.17 27.39 -10.52
N GLN A 236 31.12 27.68 -11.28
CA GLN A 236 31.21 28.29 -12.60
C GLN A 236 30.37 29.56 -12.66
N LYS A 237 31.05 30.68 -12.88
CA LYS A 237 30.43 31.99 -13.03
C LYS A 237 30.31 32.35 -14.51
N PHE A 238 29.09 32.60 -14.96
CA PHE A 238 28.77 33.14 -16.29
C PHE A 238 28.12 34.53 -16.12
N PRO A 239 28.00 35.34 -17.19
CA PRO A 239 27.42 36.68 -17.11
C PRO A 239 25.96 36.72 -16.62
N ASP A 240 25.18 35.68 -16.91
CA ASP A 240 23.73 35.59 -16.68
C ASP A 240 23.33 34.49 -15.68
N LYS A 241 24.29 33.68 -15.23
CA LYS A 241 24.04 32.52 -14.36
C LYS A 241 25.27 32.12 -13.55
N GLU A 242 25.02 31.56 -12.37
CA GLU A 242 26.04 30.90 -11.55
C GLU A 242 25.67 29.44 -11.35
N ILE A 243 26.65 28.54 -11.47
CA ILE A 243 26.45 27.11 -11.30
C ILE A 243 27.39 26.61 -10.21
N LEU A 244 26.82 26.01 -9.18
CA LEU A 244 27.56 25.34 -8.11
C LEU A 244 27.34 23.83 -8.21
N ARG A 245 28.41 23.04 -8.12
CA ARG A 245 28.35 21.58 -8.10
C ARG A 245 29.21 21.03 -6.97
N MET A 246 28.70 20.01 -6.29
CA MET A 246 29.45 19.24 -5.30
C MET A 246 29.14 17.76 -5.55
N SER A 247 30.15 16.97 -5.89
CA SER A 247 30.00 15.54 -6.17
C SER A 247 29.55 14.76 -4.92
N GLY A 248 30.07 15.15 -3.75
CA GLY A 248 29.81 14.50 -2.45
C GLY A 248 30.59 13.19 -2.28
N PRO A 249 30.48 12.52 -1.12
CA PRO A 249 29.62 12.83 0.02
C PRO A 249 30.11 14.07 0.79
N LEU A 250 29.18 14.95 1.15
CA LEU A 250 29.53 16.13 1.93
C LEU A 250 30.02 15.75 3.34
N THR A 251 31.08 16.40 3.78
CA THR A 251 31.72 16.20 5.08
C THR A 251 31.22 17.14 6.18
N ALA A 252 30.36 18.10 5.82
CA ALA A 252 29.74 19.08 6.73
C ALA A 252 28.32 19.43 6.26
N ASP A 253 27.57 20.17 7.09
CA ASP A 253 26.31 20.79 6.68
C ASP A 253 26.61 22.09 5.93
N PHE A 254 26.04 22.25 4.73
CA PHE A 254 26.21 23.45 3.89
C PHE A 254 24.91 24.24 3.85
N THR A 255 24.95 25.51 4.20
CA THR A 255 23.83 26.43 4.04
C THR A 255 24.10 27.32 2.84
N VAL A 256 23.28 27.19 1.80
CA VAL A 256 23.37 28.04 0.62
C VAL A 256 22.52 29.26 0.83
N LYS A 257 23.14 30.42 0.74
CA LYS A 257 22.52 31.73 0.79
C LYS A 257 22.63 32.44 -0.55
N ILE A 258 21.81 33.47 -0.71
CA ILE A 258 21.86 34.39 -1.85
C ILE A 258 22.06 35.80 -1.31
N ARG A 259 22.98 36.56 -1.92
CA ARG A 259 23.20 37.97 -1.62
C ARG A 259 22.60 38.82 -2.74
N TYR A 260 21.75 39.77 -2.38
CA TYR A 260 21.07 40.60 -3.37
C TYR A 260 22.02 41.64 -3.96
N ALA A 261 22.10 41.70 -5.29
CA ALA A 261 23.01 42.61 -6.00
C ALA A 261 22.31 43.50 -7.05
N GLY A 262 21.06 43.19 -7.42
CA GLY A 262 20.31 43.94 -8.44
C GLY A 262 18.86 44.23 -8.06
N ALA A 263 18.19 45.05 -8.88
CA ALA A 263 16.76 45.37 -8.75
C ALA A 263 15.83 44.37 -9.46
N ALA A 264 16.38 43.35 -10.11
CA ALA A 264 15.62 42.32 -10.83
C ALA A 264 15.63 41.01 -10.03
N ASP A 265 14.54 40.24 -10.15
CA ASP A 265 14.41 38.97 -9.45
C ASP A 265 15.40 37.93 -9.97
N SER A 266 16.05 37.22 -9.05
CA SER A 266 16.83 36.02 -9.31
C SER A 266 16.07 34.75 -8.93
N SER A 267 16.40 33.67 -9.61
CA SER A 267 15.87 32.34 -9.29
C SER A 267 16.99 31.33 -9.13
N VAL A 268 16.91 30.54 -8.06
CA VAL A 268 17.85 29.45 -7.78
C VAL A 268 17.12 28.14 -7.92
N GLN A 269 17.57 27.30 -8.85
CA GLN A 269 17.13 25.91 -8.95
C GLN A 269 18.16 25.02 -8.28
N PHE A 270 17.73 24.12 -7.41
CA PHE A 270 18.62 23.22 -6.71
C PHE A 270 18.13 21.78 -6.77
N ILE A 271 19.09 20.86 -6.84
CA ILE A 271 18.87 19.42 -6.83
C ILE A 271 20.03 18.74 -6.11
N PHE A 272 19.74 17.81 -5.20
CA PHE A 272 20.74 16.99 -4.51
C PHE A 272 20.10 15.73 -3.94
N TYR A 273 20.93 14.74 -3.63
CA TYR A 273 20.50 13.51 -2.96
C TYR A 273 20.88 13.59 -1.48
N GLN A 274 19.87 13.56 -0.62
CA GLN A 274 20.01 13.61 0.84
C GLN A 274 20.01 12.19 1.42
N PRO A 275 21.04 11.76 2.17
CA PRO A 275 21.07 10.44 2.77
C PRO A 275 19.97 10.29 3.83
N ILE A 276 19.33 9.12 3.84
CA ILE A 276 18.37 8.76 4.89
C ILE A 276 19.18 8.29 6.11
N ILE A 277 19.09 9.06 7.19
CA ILE A 277 19.87 8.86 8.44
C ILE A 277 19.38 7.61 9.19
N HIS A 278 18.05 7.45 9.30
CA HIS A 278 17.41 6.28 9.89
C HIS A 278 17.00 5.32 8.78
N ARG A 279 17.74 4.25 8.58
CA ARG A 279 17.47 3.29 7.50
C ARG A 279 17.27 1.89 8.02
N TRP A 280 16.50 1.11 7.27
CA TRP A 280 16.38 -0.31 7.56
C TRP A 280 17.69 -1.04 7.27
N ARG A 281 18.10 -1.87 8.21
CA ARG A 281 19.25 -2.78 8.07
C ARG A 281 18.76 -4.21 8.22
N GLU A 282 19.20 -5.08 7.31
CA GLU A 282 18.98 -6.53 7.42
C GLU A 282 19.89 -7.10 8.51
N THR A 283 19.33 -7.91 9.39
CA THR A 283 20.07 -8.61 10.45
C THR A 283 20.72 -9.89 9.93
N ASP A 284 21.67 -10.41 10.70
CA ASP A 284 22.17 -11.76 10.49
C ASP A 284 21.04 -12.79 10.62
N PHE A 285 21.24 -13.97 10.03
CA PHE A 285 20.29 -15.06 10.21
C PHE A 285 20.13 -15.42 11.67
N PHE A 286 18.88 -15.53 12.11
CA PHE A 286 18.57 -16.08 13.43
C PHE A 286 19.05 -17.54 13.54
N PRO A 287 19.27 -18.05 14.77
CA PRO A 287 19.58 -19.46 14.99
C PRO A 287 18.59 -20.38 14.28
N CYS A 288 19.10 -21.48 13.71
CA CYS A 288 18.29 -22.45 12.99
C CYS A 288 17.15 -22.99 13.86
N SER A 289 15.95 -23.14 13.30
CA SER A 289 14.78 -23.67 14.02
C SER A 289 14.96 -25.10 14.52
N ALA A 290 15.84 -25.89 13.90
CA ALA A 290 16.21 -27.24 14.32
C ALA A 290 17.73 -27.39 14.37
N SER A 291 18.26 -28.16 15.33
CA SER A 291 19.70 -28.45 15.44
C SER A 291 20.17 -29.59 14.53
N CYS A 292 19.25 -30.41 14.01
CA CYS A 292 19.47 -31.52 13.09
C CYS A 292 18.14 -31.92 12.43
N GLY A 293 18.18 -32.72 11.37
CA GLY A 293 16.98 -33.24 10.68
C GLY A 293 16.31 -32.25 9.72
N GLY A 294 16.95 -31.11 9.44
CA GLY A 294 16.44 -30.05 8.56
C GLY A 294 15.60 -29.01 9.31
N GLY A 295 16.10 -27.77 9.32
CA GLY A 295 15.43 -26.59 9.84
C GLY A 295 15.52 -25.41 8.88
N TYR A 296 15.02 -24.26 9.33
CA TYR A 296 15.04 -23.02 8.58
C TYR A 296 15.57 -21.88 9.46
N GLN A 297 16.23 -20.92 8.82
CA GLN A 297 16.67 -19.68 9.43
C GLN A 297 16.14 -18.51 8.60
N LEU A 298 15.85 -17.41 9.28
CA LEU A 298 15.27 -16.20 8.70
C LEU A 298 16.14 -15.00 9.06
N THR A 299 16.28 -14.05 8.14
CA THR A 299 16.74 -12.70 8.49
C THR A 299 15.57 -11.84 8.97
N SER A 300 15.85 -10.78 9.72
CA SER A 300 14.89 -9.72 10.03
C SER A 300 15.42 -8.36 9.58
N ALA A 301 14.64 -7.31 9.82
CA ALA A 301 15.05 -5.94 9.55
C ALA A 301 14.81 -5.06 10.77
N GLU A 302 15.85 -4.30 11.13
CA GLU A 302 15.88 -3.39 12.27
C GLU A 302 16.17 -1.96 11.80
N CYS A 303 15.59 -0.97 12.47
CA CYS A 303 15.81 0.44 12.12
C CYS A 303 17.13 0.93 12.73
N PHE A 304 18.05 1.39 11.89
CA PHE A 304 19.39 1.77 12.30
C PHE A 304 19.66 3.26 12.05
N ASP A 305 20.18 3.96 13.07
CA ASP A 305 20.66 5.33 12.96
C ASP A 305 22.14 5.35 12.58
N LEU A 306 22.44 5.87 11.39
CA LEU A 306 23.80 5.99 10.88
C LEU A 306 24.69 6.98 11.67
N ARG A 307 24.10 7.98 12.33
CA ARG A 307 24.89 9.00 13.03
C ARG A 307 25.33 8.52 14.41
N SER A 308 24.43 7.86 15.14
CA SER A 308 24.74 7.29 16.45
C SER A 308 25.28 5.86 16.39
N ASN A 309 25.19 5.22 15.22
CA ASN A 309 25.55 3.83 14.99
C ASN A 309 24.82 2.87 15.93
N ARG A 310 23.50 3.09 16.12
CA ARG A 310 22.65 2.33 17.04
C ARG A 310 21.31 1.95 16.42
N VAL A 311 20.74 0.86 16.93
CA VAL A 311 19.37 0.44 16.61
C VAL A 311 18.40 1.38 17.35
N VAL A 312 17.45 1.91 16.60
CA VAL A 312 16.41 2.82 17.09
C VAL A 312 15.03 2.21 16.84
N ALA A 313 13.99 2.80 17.42
CA ALA A 313 12.63 2.32 17.23
C ALA A 313 12.19 2.39 15.74
N ASP A 314 11.43 1.39 15.30
CA ASP A 314 10.96 1.25 13.92
C ASP A 314 10.31 2.52 13.35
N GLN A 315 9.60 3.31 14.17
CA GLN A 315 8.94 4.57 13.76
C GLN A 315 9.86 5.57 13.05
N TYR A 316 11.15 5.61 13.39
CA TYR A 316 12.10 6.55 12.78
C TYR A 316 12.39 6.22 11.31
N CYS A 317 12.29 4.94 10.94
CA CYS A 317 12.47 4.47 9.57
C CYS A 317 11.21 4.58 8.71
N HIS A 318 10.03 4.78 9.31
CA HIS A 318 8.77 4.93 8.58
C HIS A 318 8.54 6.35 8.02
N TYR A 319 9.43 7.30 8.31
CA TYR A 319 9.24 8.69 7.94
C TYR A 319 9.32 8.95 6.42
N TYR A 320 10.14 8.19 5.69
CA TYR A 320 10.35 8.35 4.25
C TYR A 320 9.85 7.12 3.48
N PRO A 321 9.02 7.28 2.43
CA PRO A 321 8.48 6.16 1.67
C PRO A 321 9.55 5.39 0.86
N GLU A 322 10.67 6.03 0.52
CA GLU A 322 11.79 5.40 -0.17
C GLU A 322 12.56 4.42 0.73
N ASN A 323 12.45 4.55 2.06
CA ASN A 323 13.10 3.67 3.04
C ASN A 323 12.25 2.42 3.30
N ILE A 324 12.29 1.48 2.36
CA ILE A 324 11.47 0.27 2.39
C ILE A 324 12.09 -0.77 3.34
N LYS A 325 11.27 -1.36 4.22
CA LYS A 325 11.71 -2.45 5.11
C LYS A 325 12.04 -3.70 4.27
N PRO A 326 13.28 -4.23 4.32
CA PRO A 326 13.65 -5.45 3.61
C PRO A 326 12.75 -6.61 3.99
N LYS A 327 12.45 -7.46 3.00
CA LYS A 327 11.72 -8.70 3.25
C LYS A 327 12.66 -9.73 3.90
N PRO A 328 12.17 -10.49 4.89
CA PRO A 328 12.98 -11.53 5.52
C PRO A 328 13.36 -12.60 4.49
N LYS A 329 14.64 -12.97 4.47
CA LYS A 329 15.16 -14.05 3.62
C LYS A 329 15.09 -15.36 4.37
N LEU A 330 14.60 -16.40 3.70
CA LEU A 330 14.56 -17.77 4.21
C LEU A 330 15.73 -18.58 3.66
N GLN A 331 16.42 -19.29 4.53
CA GLN A 331 17.46 -20.24 4.17
C GLN A 331 17.29 -21.55 4.96
N GLU A 332 17.49 -22.69 4.29
CA GLU A 332 17.51 -24.00 4.94
C GLU A 332 18.82 -24.23 5.70
N CYS A 333 18.75 -24.89 6.85
CA CYS A 333 19.89 -25.13 7.72
C CYS A 333 19.80 -26.50 8.40
N ASN A 334 20.94 -27.01 8.90
CA ASN A 334 21.05 -28.24 9.69
C ASN A 334 20.36 -29.47 9.06
N LEU A 335 20.65 -29.73 7.78
CA LEU A 335 20.13 -30.86 7.00
C LEU A 335 20.71 -32.22 7.41
N ASP A 336 21.69 -32.24 8.31
CA ASP A 336 22.31 -33.47 8.78
C ASP A 336 21.31 -34.30 9.62
N PRO A 337 21.24 -35.62 9.42
CA PRO A 337 20.35 -36.48 10.18
C PRO A 337 20.67 -36.42 11.68
N CYS A 338 19.62 -36.31 12.51
CA CYS A 338 19.80 -36.30 13.96
C CYS A 338 20.46 -37.59 14.44
N PRO A 339 21.43 -37.52 15.37
CA PRO A 339 21.98 -38.71 16.00
C PRO A 339 20.84 -39.48 16.66
N ALA A 340 20.73 -40.78 16.34
CA ALA A 340 19.73 -41.65 16.92
C ALA A 340 19.87 -41.62 18.45
N SER A 341 18.90 -41.01 19.14
CA SER A 341 18.85 -41.13 20.59
C SER A 341 18.59 -42.60 20.92
N ASP A 342 19.40 -43.15 21.80
CA ASP A 342 19.34 -44.50 22.32
C ASP A 342 17.91 -45.07 22.44
N GLY A 343 17.54 -45.94 21.50
CA GLY A 343 16.47 -46.92 21.64
C GLY A 343 15.02 -46.42 21.58
N TYR A 344 14.36 -46.74 20.47
CA TYR A 344 12.91 -46.76 20.27
C TYR A 344 12.17 -45.43 20.11
N LYS A 345 12.23 -44.89 18.89
CA LYS A 345 11.03 -44.45 18.17
C LYS A 345 11.14 -44.92 16.72
N GLN A 346 10.09 -45.56 16.20
CA GLN A 346 10.00 -45.86 14.78
C GLN A 346 10.09 -44.52 14.03
N ILE A 347 11.02 -44.44 13.08
CA ILE A 347 11.09 -43.36 12.10
C ILE A 347 9.78 -43.43 11.31
N MET A 348 8.82 -42.57 11.66
CA MET A 348 7.62 -42.37 10.86
C MET A 348 8.01 -41.46 9.67
N PRO A 349 7.36 -41.56 8.50
CA PRO A 349 7.69 -40.76 7.31
C PRO A 349 7.51 -39.22 7.42
N TYR A 350 7.43 -38.67 8.63
CA TYR A 350 7.20 -37.26 8.92
C TYR A 350 8.41 -36.55 9.56
N ASP A 351 9.58 -37.17 9.67
CA ASP A 351 10.84 -36.48 10.03
C ASP A 351 11.39 -35.62 8.87
N LEU A 352 10.51 -35.18 7.96
CA LEU A 352 10.81 -34.33 6.82
C LEU A 352 10.03 -33.01 7.02
N TYR A 353 10.74 -31.98 7.45
CA TYR A 353 10.32 -30.58 7.48
C TYR A 353 9.32 -30.18 8.59
N HIS A 354 9.82 -29.39 9.55
CA HIS A 354 8.95 -28.53 10.35
C HIS A 354 8.19 -27.60 9.37
N PRO A 355 6.85 -27.55 9.43
CA PRO A 355 6.07 -26.77 8.47
C PRO A 355 6.36 -25.27 8.66
N LEU A 356 6.71 -24.60 7.57
CA LEU A 356 6.97 -23.16 7.57
C LEU A 356 5.71 -22.39 7.97
N PRO A 357 5.83 -21.28 8.72
CA PRO A 357 4.72 -20.39 9.02
C PRO A 357 4.03 -19.92 7.72
N ARG A 358 2.71 -20.08 7.62
CA ARG A 358 1.94 -19.78 6.40
C ARG A 358 0.86 -18.75 6.66
N TRP A 359 0.45 -18.05 5.60
CA TRP A 359 -0.75 -17.20 5.66
C TRP A 359 -1.99 -18.07 5.69
N GLU A 360 -2.85 -17.85 6.69
CA GLU A 360 -4.16 -18.46 6.82
C GLU A 360 -5.22 -17.36 6.69
N SER A 361 -6.37 -17.67 6.09
CA SER A 361 -7.43 -16.67 5.90
C SER A 361 -8.79 -17.18 6.33
N THR A 362 -9.60 -16.30 6.90
CA THR A 362 -11.01 -16.58 7.16
C THR A 362 -11.82 -16.61 5.85
N PRO A 363 -13.03 -17.19 5.87
CA PRO A 363 -13.99 -17.05 4.78
C PRO A 363 -14.30 -15.58 4.47
N TRP A 364 -14.74 -15.32 3.24
CA TRP A 364 -15.17 -13.99 2.80
C TRP A 364 -16.47 -13.55 3.49
N THR A 365 -16.57 -12.26 3.81
CA THR A 365 -17.82 -11.64 4.27
C THR A 365 -18.87 -11.62 3.16
N ALA A 366 -20.14 -11.39 3.52
CA ALA A 366 -21.18 -11.07 2.55
C ALA A 366 -20.79 -9.86 1.69
N CYS A 367 -21.23 -9.85 0.43
CA CYS A 367 -20.93 -8.78 -0.51
C CYS A 367 -21.64 -7.47 -0.10
N SER A 368 -20.94 -6.34 -0.18
CA SER A 368 -21.50 -5.03 0.18
C SER A 368 -22.69 -4.59 -0.69
N SER A 369 -22.75 -5.06 -1.93
CA SER A 369 -23.78 -4.69 -2.91
C SER A 369 -24.35 -5.95 -3.54
N SER A 370 -25.67 -6.02 -3.76
CA SER A 370 -26.30 -7.16 -4.42
C SER A 370 -26.15 -7.15 -5.94
N CYS A 371 -25.87 -6.00 -6.56
CA CYS A 371 -25.62 -5.83 -7.99
C CYS A 371 -24.81 -4.54 -8.25
N GLY A 372 -24.28 -4.37 -9.46
CA GLY A 372 -23.59 -3.15 -9.89
C GLY A 372 -22.16 -2.98 -9.37
N GLY A 373 -21.59 -4.04 -8.79
CA GLY A 373 -20.27 -4.04 -8.16
C GLY A 373 -20.34 -3.77 -6.66
N GLY A 374 -19.86 -4.73 -5.89
CA GLY A 374 -19.66 -4.64 -4.45
C GLY A 374 -18.29 -5.17 -4.05
N ILE A 375 -18.00 -5.10 -2.76
CA ILE A 375 -16.74 -5.52 -2.16
C ILE A 375 -17.05 -6.54 -1.05
N GLN A 376 -16.26 -7.61 -0.99
CA GLN A 376 -16.22 -8.53 0.14
C GLN A 376 -14.81 -8.53 0.74
N SER A 377 -14.74 -8.75 2.05
CA SER A 377 -13.50 -8.68 2.84
C SER A 377 -13.27 -9.96 3.64
N ARG A 378 -12.03 -10.24 4.03
CA ARG A 378 -11.69 -11.35 4.92
C ARG A 378 -10.48 -10.97 5.78
N SER A 379 -10.29 -11.66 6.91
CA SER A 379 -9.07 -11.51 7.72
C SER A 379 -8.00 -12.51 7.30
N VAL A 380 -6.74 -12.11 7.37
CA VAL A 380 -5.58 -12.94 7.01
C VAL A 380 -4.53 -12.81 8.12
N SER A 381 -4.14 -13.93 8.72
CA SER A 381 -3.16 -14.00 9.82
C SER A 381 -2.04 -14.99 9.48
N CYS A 382 -0.84 -14.74 10.02
CA CYS A 382 0.28 -15.67 9.90
C CYS A 382 0.15 -16.74 10.99
N VAL A 383 0.23 -18.02 10.61
CA VAL A 383 0.07 -19.13 11.54
C VAL A 383 1.20 -20.15 11.39
N GLU A 384 1.57 -20.77 12.50
CA GLU A 384 2.54 -21.87 12.57
C GLU A 384 1.84 -23.12 13.08
N GLU A 385 2.15 -24.25 12.46
CA GLU A 385 1.58 -25.55 12.82
C GLU A 385 2.60 -26.32 13.67
N ASP A 386 2.21 -26.72 14.87
CA ASP A 386 3.10 -27.48 15.75
C ASP A 386 3.21 -28.96 15.31
N ILE A 387 4.09 -29.69 15.98
CA ILE A 387 4.32 -31.13 15.76
C ILE A 387 3.08 -32.01 16.02
N GLN A 388 2.03 -31.48 16.65
CA GLN A 388 0.77 -32.16 16.92
C GLN A 388 -0.35 -31.74 15.94
N GLY A 389 -0.03 -30.86 14.96
CA GLY A 389 -0.97 -30.35 13.97
C GLY A 389 -1.83 -29.17 14.48
N HIS A 390 -1.49 -28.58 15.62
CA HIS A 390 -2.20 -27.42 16.16
C HIS A 390 -1.70 -26.14 15.49
N ILE A 391 -2.65 -25.35 14.98
CA ILE A 391 -2.38 -24.10 14.27
C ILE A 391 -2.48 -22.95 15.26
N SER A 392 -1.39 -22.21 15.45
CA SER A 392 -1.31 -21.06 16.35
C SER A 392 -0.96 -19.76 15.60
N PRO A 393 -1.54 -18.61 15.97
CA PRO A 393 -1.17 -17.33 15.36
C PRO A 393 0.23 -16.91 15.80
N VAL A 394 1.05 -16.49 14.85
CA VAL A 394 2.41 -16.00 15.08
C VAL A 394 2.60 -14.62 14.45
N GLU A 395 3.74 -13.98 14.71
CA GLU A 395 3.98 -12.63 14.19
C GLU A 395 4.02 -12.60 12.65
N GLU A 396 3.41 -11.58 12.05
CA GLU A 396 3.25 -11.48 10.59
C GLU A 396 4.55 -11.58 9.80
N TRP A 397 5.68 -11.12 10.38
CA TRP A 397 6.98 -11.12 9.72
C TRP A 397 7.45 -12.54 9.37
N LYS A 398 7.04 -13.57 10.12
CA LYS A 398 7.42 -14.97 9.84
C LYS A 398 6.86 -15.50 8.51
N CYS A 399 5.76 -14.93 8.02
CA CYS A 399 5.14 -15.31 6.74
C CYS A 399 5.48 -14.38 5.56
N MET A 400 6.22 -13.27 5.80
CA MET A 400 6.50 -12.25 4.78
C MET A 400 7.42 -12.72 3.63
N TYR A 401 7.99 -13.92 3.74
CA TYR A 401 8.68 -14.58 2.64
C TYR A 401 7.72 -14.97 1.49
N THR A 402 6.41 -15.10 1.77
CA THR A 402 5.35 -15.28 0.76
C THR A 402 4.42 -14.06 0.70
N PRO A 403 3.85 -13.74 -0.48
CA PRO A 403 2.93 -12.61 -0.61
C PRO A 403 1.68 -12.82 0.25
N LYS A 404 1.33 -11.79 1.04
CA LYS A 404 0.12 -11.78 1.87
C LYS A 404 -1.11 -11.91 0.98
N MET A 405 -2.03 -12.81 1.38
CA MET A 405 -3.25 -13.05 0.61
C MET A 405 -4.15 -11.80 0.54
N PRO A 406 -4.94 -11.63 -0.54
CA PRO A 406 -5.84 -10.50 -0.66
C PRO A 406 -6.87 -10.45 0.46
N VAL A 407 -6.98 -9.29 1.11
CA VAL A 407 -7.93 -9.00 2.21
C VAL A 407 -9.29 -8.54 1.66
N VAL A 408 -9.33 -8.09 0.41
CA VAL A 408 -10.49 -7.48 -0.24
C VAL A 408 -10.60 -7.98 -1.68
N GLN A 409 -11.80 -8.30 -2.15
CA GLN A 409 -12.05 -8.63 -3.55
C GLN A 409 -13.40 -8.12 -4.05
N PRO A 410 -13.54 -7.84 -5.36
CA PRO A 410 -14.82 -7.45 -5.95
C PRO A 410 -15.80 -8.62 -5.98
N CYS A 411 -17.09 -8.32 -5.80
CA CYS A 411 -18.20 -9.27 -5.87
C CYS A 411 -19.41 -8.62 -6.57
N ASN A 412 -20.35 -9.44 -7.05
CA ASN A 412 -21.60 -9.00 -7.68
C ASN A 412 -21.42 -7.94 -8.79
N ILE A 413 -20.49 -8.19 -9.71
CA ILE A 413 -20.11 -7.29 -10.82
C ILE A 413 -21.13 -7.31 -11.98
N PHE A 414 -22.31 -7.92 -11.78
CA PHE A 414 -23.36 -7.95 -12.80
C PHE A 414 -24.22 -6.69 -12.73
N ASP A 415 -24.78 -6.29 -13.87
CA ASP A 415 -25.64 -5.12 -13.96
C ASP A 415 -26.89 -5.24 -13.08
N CYS A 416 -27.26 -4.13 -12.44
CA CYS A 416 -28.51 -4.04 -11.70
C CYS A 416 -29.73 -4.09 -12.63
N PRO A 417 -30.87 -4.61 -12.16
CA PRO A 417 -32.09 -4.71 -12.96
C PRO A 417 -32.59 -3.33 -13.40
N LYS A 418 -33.10 -3.25 -14.64
CA LYS A 418 -33.54 -2.00 -15.29
C LYS A 418 -34.98 -2.10 -15.79
N TRP A 419 -35.66 -0.96 -15.85
CA TRP A 419 -36.98 -0.88 -16.47
C TRP A 419 -36.87 -0.94 -18.00
N LEU A 420 -37.56 -1.90 -18.60
CA LEU A 420 -37.76 -2.00 -20.04
C LEU A 420 -39.20 -1.61 -20.37
N ALA A 421 -39.37 -0.54 -21.15
CA ALA A 421 -40.67 -0.12 -21.67
C ALA A 421 -40.89 -0.75 -23.06
N GLN A 422 -42.01 -1.45 -23.23
CA GLN A 422 -42.41 -2.01 -24.52
C GLN A 422 -43.04 -0.94 -25.42
N GLU A 423 -43.36 -1.34 -26.66
CA GLU A 423 -44.01 -0.48 -27.64
C GLU A 423 -45.39 -0.01 -27.15
N TRP A 424 -45.76 1.19 -27.60
CA TRP A 424 -47.07 1.78 -27.30
C TRP A 424 -48.17 1.08 -28.10
N SER A 425 -49.34 0.91 -27.47
CA SER A 425 -50.55 0.48 -28.15
C SER A 425 -51.00 1.53 -29.17
N PRO A 426 -51.85 1.14 -30.13
CA PRO A 426 -52.65 2.10 -30.89
C PRO A 426 -53.45 3.02 -29.93
N CYS A 427 -53.75 4.23 -30.41
CA CYS A 427 -54.56 5.20 -29.66
C CYS A 427 -55.97 4.63 -29.46
N THR A 428 -56.57 4.82 -28.28
CA THR A 428 -57.89 4.29 -27.93
C THR A 428 -59.02 4.85 -28.79
N VAL A 429 -58.80 5.99 -29.44
CA VAL A 429 -59.77 6.66 -30.31
C VAL A 429 -59.26 6.66 -31.74
N THR A 430 -60.17 6.71 -32.71
CA THR A 430 -59.85 6.90 -34.13
C THR A 430 -60.00 8.34 -34.61
N CYS A 431 -60.42 9.26 -33.71
CA CYS A 431 -60.58 10.69 -33.97
C CYS A 431 -60.37 11.48 -32.66
N GLY A 432 -59.82 12.69 -32.73
CA GLY A 432 -59.63 13.58 -31.58
C GLY A 432 -58.57 13.12 -30.56
N GLN A 433 -58.76 13.50 -29.29
CA GLN A 433 -57.85 13.15 -28.18
C GLN A 433 -58.18 11.77 -27.60
N GLY A 434 -57.16 10.94 -27.37
CA GLY A 434 -57.28 9.64 -26.72
C GLY A 434 -56.02 9.28 -25.93
N LEU A 435 -55.94 8.02 -25.51
CA LEU A 435 -54.83 7.51 -24.71
C LEU A 435 -54.16 6.33 -25.43
N ARG A 436 -52.86 6.16 -25.21
CA ARG A 436 -52.12 4.94 -25.58
C ARG A 436 -51.44 4.35 -24.34
N TYR A 437 -51.35 3.03 -24.30
CA TYR A 437 -50.82 2.28 -23.16
C TYR A 437 -49.57 1.48 -23.55
N ARG A 438 -48.67 1.22 -22.62
CA ARG A 438 -47.54 0.31 -22.83
C ARG A 438 -47.26 -0.54 -21.60
N VAL A 439 -46.67 -1.71 -21.82
CA VAL A 439 -46.20 -2.59 -20.76
C VAL A 439 -44.79 -2.15 -20.34
N VAL A 440 -44.52 -2.10 -19.04
CA VAL A 440 -43.18 -1.82 -18.50
C VAL A 440 -42.80 -2.96 -17.57
N LEU A 441 -41.68 -3.62 -17.85
CA LEU A 441 -41.16 -4.77 -17.13
C LEU A 441 -39.84 -4.40 -16.44
N CYS A 442 -39.60 -4.90 -15.23
CA CYS A 442 -38.29 -4.82 -14.59
C CYS A 442 -37.50 -6.08 -14.98
N ILE A 443 -36.40 -5.90 -15.71
CA ILE A 443 -35.60 -7.02 -16.21
C ILE A 443 -34.21 -7.02 -15.57
N ASP A 444 -33.76 -8.20 -15.16
CA ASP A 444 -32.41 -8.41 -14.65
C ASP A 444 -31.37 -8.55 -15.77
N HIS A 445 -30.10 -8.78 -15.39
CA HIS A 445 -29.01 -8.99 -16.32
C HIS A 445 -29.14 -10.26 -17.19
N ARG A 446 -30.09 -11.15 -16.87
CA ARG A 446 -30.41 -12.38 -17.61
C ARG A 446 -31.62 -12.22 -18.52
N GLY A 447 -32.26 -11.05 -18.52
CA GLY A 447 -33.48 -10.76 -19.29
C GLY A 447 -34.75 -11.35 -18.67
N MET A 448 -34.70 -11.80 -17.42
CA MET A 448 -35.87 -12.33 -16.72
C MET A 448 -36.60 -11.22 -15.97
N HIS A 449 -37.92 -11.34 -15.88
CA HIS A 449 -38.75 -10.39 -15.14
C HIS A 449 -38.57 -10.62 -13.63
N THR A 450 -38.02 -9.64 -12.92
CA THR A 450 -37.73 -9.71 -11.48
C THR A 450 -38.22 -8.47 -10.75
N GLY A 451 -38.27 -8.51 -9.41
CA GLY A 451 -38.38 -7.32 -8.57
C GLY A 451 -37.05 -6.56 -8.45
N GLY A 452 -37.06 -5.38 -7.83
CA GLY A 452 -35.84 -4.65 -7.44
C GLY A 452 -35.49 -3.40 -8.26
N CYS A 453 -36.24 -3.06 -9.30
CA CYS A 453 -36.08 -1.78 -10.00
C CYS A 453 -36.65 -0.61 -9.19
N SER A 454 -35.96 0.53 -9.18
CA SER A 454 -36.38 1.72 -8.45
C SER A 454 -37.70 2.31 -8.99
N PRO A 455 -38.70 2.60 -8.15
CA PRO A 455 -39.99 3.15 -8.60
C PRO A 455 -39.85 4.56 -9.19
N LYS A 456 -38.82 5.33 -8.79
CA LYS A 456 -38.57 6.69 -9.29
C LYS A 456 -38.23 6.73 -10.78
N THR A 457 -37.62 5.66 -11.29
CA THR A 457 -37.20 5.55 -12.69
C THR A 457 -38.22 4.80 -13.55
N LYS A 458 -39.40 4.46 -13.02
CA LYS A 458 -40.42 3.68 -13.74
C LYS A 458 -41.01 4.51 -14.89
N PRO A 459 -40.84 4.06 -16.15
CA PRO A 459 -41.45 4.73 -17.31
C PRO A 459 -42.99 4.81 -17.20
N HIS A 460 -43.59 5.89 -17.70
CA HIS A 460 -45.05 6.05 -17.71
C HIS A 460 -45.73 4.93 -18.50
N ILE A 461 -46.81 4.37 -17.96
CA ILE A 461 -47.58 3.29 -18.62
C ILE A 461 -48.69 3.81 -19.53
N LYS A 462 -48.98 5.12 -19.49
CA LYS A 462 -50.04 5.80 -20.25
C LYS A 462 -49.55 7.15 -20.77
N GLU A 463 -49.99 7.52 -21.98
CA GLU A 463 -49.68 8.80 -22.61
C GLU A 463 -50.88 9.28 -23.45
N GLU A 464 -51.04 10.59 -23.58
CA GLU A 464 -52.05 11.21 -24.43
C GLU A 464 -51.63 11.14 -25.91
N CYS A 465 -52.58 10.79 -26.78
CA CYS A 465 -52.41 10.77 -28.23
C CYS A 465 -53.51 11.60 -28.89
N ILE A 466 -53.16 12.31 -29.96
CA ILE A 466 -54.11 13.12 -30.73
C ILE A 466 -54.15 12.57 -32.15
N ILE A 467 -55.32 12.06 -32.55
CA ILE A 467 -55.56 11.67 -33.93
C ILE A 467 -56.07 12.90 -34.69
N PRO A 468 -55.45 13.28 -35.84
CA PRO A 468 -55.80 14.48 -36.60
C PRO A 468 -57.25 14.54 -37.12
N THR A 469 -57.98 13.43 -37.07
CA THR A 469 -59.37 13.34 -37.53
C THR A 469 -60.34 13.91 -36.49
N PRO A 470 -61.22 14.88 -36.81
CA PRO A 470 -62.20 15.45 -35.87
C PRO A 470 -63.43 14.54 -35.69
N CYS A 471 -63.88 14.34 -34.44
CA CYS A 471 -65.07 13.54 -34.13
C CYS A 471 -66.38 14.36 -34.28
N TYR A 472 -67.35 13.86 -35.07
CA TYR A 472 -68.69 14.44 -35.19
C TYR A 472 -69.74 13.55 -34.51
N LYS A 473 -70.59 14.10 -33.63
CA LYS A 473 -71.68 13.38 -32.95
C LYS A 473 -73.03 13.51 -33.69
N PRO A 474 -73.70 12.41 -34.07
CA PRO A 474 -75.13 12.41 -34.41
C PRO A 474 -76.03 12.05 -33.21
N LYS A 475 -77.24 12.64 -33.18
CA LYS A 475 -78.28 12.56 -32.12
C LYS A 475 -79.00 11.21 -32.06
N GLU A 476 -79.33 10.79 -30.83
CA GLU A 476 -79.93 9.51 -30.41
C GLU A 476 -81.44 9.33 -30.75
N LYS A 477 -81.85 8.08 -31.00
CA LYS A 477 -83.20 7.54 -30.80
C LYS A 477 -83.12 6.07 -30.31
N VAL A 478 -84.13 5.70 -29.51
CA VAL A 478 -84.24 4.68 -28.45
C VAL A 478 -84.46 3.21 -28.94
N PRO A 479 -84.62 2.16 -28.08
CA PRO A 479 -83.65 1.08 -27.88
C PRO A 479 -84.15 -0.30 -28.35
N VAL A 480 -83.26 -1.18 -28.83
CA VAL A 480 -83.51 -2.64 -28.93
C VAL A 480 -82.23 -3.41 -28.62
N GLU A 481 -82.40 -4.45 -27.82
CA GLU A 481 -81.43 -5.26 -27.09
C GLU A 481 -80.42 -6.03 -27.95
N ALA A 482 -79.18 -6.12 -27.45
CA ALA A 482 -78.49 -7.41 -27.30
C ALA A 482 -77.27 -7.24 -26.40
N LYS A 483 -77.25 -8.05 -25.33
CA LYS A 483 -76.11 -8.66 -24.63
C LYS A 483 -74.76 -7.95 -24.73
N LEU A 484 -74.23 -7.54 -23.57
CA LEU A 484 -72.81 -7.70 -23.31
C LEU A 484 -72.51 -8.11 -21.86
N PRO A 485 -71.34 -8.75 -21.67
CA PRO A 485 -70.91 -9.43 -20.46
C PRO A 485 -70.17 -8.52 -19.47
N TRP A 486 -70.16 -8.98 -18.23
CA TRP A 486 -69.11 -8.86 -17.23
C TRP A 486 -68.50 -7.46 -17.02
N TYR A 487 -69.18 -6.68 -16.18
CA TYR A 487 -68.52 -5.60 -15.44
C TYR A 487 -67.59 -6.21 -14.40
N LYS A 488 -66.29 -5.98 -14.57
CA LYS A 488 -65.29 -6.15 -13.51
C LYS A 488 -65.57 -5.08 -12.45
N GLN A 489 -66.22 -5.47 -11.36
CA GLN A 489 -66.05 -4.81 -10.09
C GLN A 489 -64.80 -5.38 -9.42
N ALA A 490 -63.99 -4.46 -8.91
CA ALA A 490 -62.77 -4.71 -8.17
C ALA A 490 -63.04 -5.75 -7.08
N GLN A 491 -62.40 -6.91 -7.21
CA GLN A 491 -62.18 -7.80 -6.10
C GLN A 491 -60.87 -7.32 -5.48
N GLU A 492 -60.98 -6.64 -4.35
CA GLU A 492 -59.90 -6.53 -3.38
C GLU A 492 -59.34 -7.95 -3.17
N LEU A 493 -58.13 -8.19 -3.67
CA LEU A 493 -57.36 -9.35 -3.26
C LEU A 493 -56.78 -9.00 -1.89
N GLU A 494 -57.55 -9.33 -0.86
CA GLU A 494 -57.00 -9.66 0.45
C GLU A 494 -55.90 -10.70 0.26
N GLU A 495 -54.74 -10.42 0.87
CA GLU A 495 -53.61 -11.34 0.97
C GLU A 495 -54.06 -12.64 1.65
N GLY A 496 -54.33 -13.68 0.86
CA GLY A 496 -54.44 -15.04 1.36
C GLY A 496 -53.07 -15.51 1.86
N ALA A 497 -53.02 -15.98 3.10
CA ALA A 497 -51.82 -16.54 3.70
C ALA A 497 -51.21 -17.63 2.81
N VAL A 498 -49.91 -17.52 2.54
CA VAL A 498 -49.14 -18.44 1.70
C VAL A 498 -49.03 -19.79 2.42
N VAL A 499 -49.71 -20.82 1.89
CA VAL A 499 -49.59 -22.21 2.36
C VAL A 499 -48.19 -22.73 2.00
N SER A 500 -47.44 -23.23 2.98
CA SER A 500 -46.08 -23.75 2.80
C SER A 500 -46.07 -25.23 2.37
N GLU A 501 -44.92 -25.73 1.89
CA GLU A 501 -44.72 -27.16 1.59
C GLU A 501 -44.70 -28.04 2.86
N GLU A 502 -44.57 -27.44 4.05
CA GLU A 502 -44.67 -28.07 5.35
C GLU A 502 -46.07 -27.83 5.99
N PRO A 503 -46.68 -28.83 6.66
CA PRO A 503 -48.02 -28.74 7.22
C PRO A 503 -48.07 -27.69 8.33
N SER A 504 -48.93 -26.68 8.17
CA SER A 504 -49.00 -25.53 9.08
C SER A 504 -50.44 -25.10 9.36
N PHE A 505 -50.64 -24.47 10.54
CA PHE A 505 -51.96 -23.95 10.93
C PHE A 505 -52.29 -22.67 10.17
N ILE A 506 -53.30 -22.72 9.31
CA ILE A 506 -53.79 -21.58 8.55
C ILE A 506 -55.12 -21.10 9.14
N PRO A 507 -55.17 -19.87 9.68
CA PRO A 507 -56.42 -19.27 10.16
C PRO A 507 -57.25 -18.76 8.98
N GLU A 508 -58.54 -19.10 8.96
CA GLU A 508 -59.50 -18.49 8.04
C GLU A 508 -59.82 -17.03 8.45
N ALA A 509 -60.56 -16.33 7.58
CA ALA A 509 -61.02 -14.98 7.85
C ALA A 509 -61.90 -14.92 9.11
N TRP A 510 -61.78 -13.82 9.85
CA TRP A 510 -62.62 -13.56 11.02
C TRP A 510 -64.08 -13.36 10.60
N SER A 511 -65.01 -13.93 11.35
CA SER A 511 -66.44 -13.69 11.17
C SER A 511 -66.78 -12.21 11.34
N ALA A 512 -67.95 -11.80 10.84
CA ALA A 512 -68.53 -10.52 11.24
C ALA A 512 -68.61 -10.42 12.77
N CYS A 513 -68.52 -9.19 13.29
CA CYS A 513 -68.63 -8.95 14.73
C CYS A 513 -70.00 -9.43 15.22
N SER A 514 -70.05 -10.13 16.35
CA SER A 514 -71.31 -10.68 16.89
C SER A 514 -72.36 -9.61 17.24
N VAL A 515 -71.96 -8.33 17.27
CA VAL A 515 -72.83 -7.17 17.51
C VAL A 515 -72.66 -6.15 16.39
N THR A 516 -73.71 -5.36 16.14
CA THR A 516 -73.72 -4.29 15.12
C THR A 516 -73.34 -2.92 15.67
N CYS A 517 -73.39 -2.72 16.99
CA CYS A 517 -72.77 -1.58 17.69
C CYS A 517 -72.29 -2.02 19.08
N GLY A 518 -71.26 -1.38 19.62
CA GLY A 518 -70.64 -1.77 20.90
C GLY A 518 -69.57 -2.87 20.78
N VAL A 519 -69.19 -3.46 21.91
CA VAL A 519 -68.18 -4.54 21.99
C VAL A 519 -68.84 -5.90 21.74
N GLY A 520 -68.33 -6.65 20.76
CA GLY A 520 -68.70 -8.02 20.46
C GLY A 520 -67.49 -8.94 20.33
N SER A 521 -67.70 -10.12 19.75
CA SER A 521 -66.64 -11.07 19.45
C SER A 521 -66.69 -11.55 18.01
N GLN A 522 -65.51 -11.80 17.43
CA GLN A 522 -65.32 -12.46 16.14
C GLN A 522 -64.73 -13.83 16.36
N MET A 523 -65.17 -14.81 15.57
CA MET A 523 -64.68 -16.18 15.59
C MET A 523 -64.06 -16.51 14.23
N ARG A 524 -63.05 -17.38 14.20
CA ARG A 524 -62.48 -17.93 12.96
C ARG A 524 -62.17 -19.40 13.10
N LEU A 525 -62.25 -20.13 11.98
CA LEU A 525 -61.79 -21.50 11.92
C LEU A 525 -60.27 -21.53 11.69
N VAL A 526 -59.59 -22.53 12.24
CA VAL A 526 -58.15 -22.76 11.99
C VAL A 526 -58.00 -24.19 11.49
N LYS A 527 -57.47 -24.35 10.28
CA LYS A 527 -57.28 -25.65 9.62
C LYS A 527 -55.79 -25.96 9.49
N CYS A 528 -55.45 -27.24 9.50
CA CYS A 528 -54.10 -27.71 9.19
C CYS A 528 -54.03 -27.96 7.68
N GLN A 529 -53.16 -27.26 6.96
CA GLN A 529 -53.10 -27.28 5.50
C GLN A 529 -51.65 -27.39 5.01
N VAL A 530 -51.46 -28.08 3.88
CA VAL A 530 -50.16 -28.24 3.21
C VAL A 530 -50.28 -28.05 1.70
N LEU A 531 -49.25 -27.50 1.06
CA LEU A 531 -49.18 -27.34 -0.40
C LEU A 531 -48.51 -28.58 -1.03
N LEU A 532 -49.27 -29.34 -1.81
CA LEU A 532 -48.72 -30.46 -2.57
C LEU A 532 -48.03 -29.94 -3.83
N SER A 533 -46.69 -29.84 -3.78
CA SER A 533 -45.88 -29.22 -4.84
C SER A 533 -46.01 -29.90 -6.22
N PHE A 534 -46.32 -31.20 -6.27
CA PHE A 534 -46.49 -31.94 -7.53
C PHE A 534 -47.78 -31.59 -8.29
N SER A 535 -48.84 -31.15 -7.60
CA SER A 535 -50.15 -30.84 -8.20
C SER A 535 -50.54 -29.37 -8.04
N GLN A 536 -49.73 -28.57 -7.34
CA GLN A 536 -50.04 -27.19 -6.94
C GLN A 536 -51.43 -27.06 -6.29
N SER A 537 -51.84 -28.06 -5.50
CA SER A 537 -53.14 -28.08 -4.81
C SER A 537 -52.94 -28.08 -3.30
N VAL A 538 -53.84 -27.40 -2.58
CA VAL A 538 -53.85 -27.34 -1.11
C VAL A 538 -54.73 -28.49 -0.58
N ALA A 539 -54.24 -29.23 0.41
CA ALA A 539 -54.97 -30.31 1.07
C ALA A 539 -55.18 -30.01 2.57
N ASP A 540 -56.38 -30.32 3.07
CA ASP A 540 -56.72 -30.24 4.49
C ASP A 540 -56.27 -31.53 5.20
N LEU A 541 -55.51 -31.38 6.28
CA LEU A 541 -55.03 -32.47 7.12
C LEU A 541 -55.72 -32.48 8.50
N PRO A 542 -55.74 -33.61 9.22
CA PRO A 542 -56.13 -33.66 10.63
C PRO A 542 -55.27 -32.69 11.47
N ILE A 543 -55.86 -32.13 12.53
CA ILE A 543 -55.23 -31.08 13.37
C ILE A 543 -53.93 -31.57 14.03
N ASP A 544 -53.80 -32.87 14.25
CA ASP A 544 -52.66 -33.49 14.93
C ASP A 544 -51.38 -33.56 14.07
N GLU A 545 -51.48 -33.29 12.76
CA GLU A 545 -50.36 -33.34 11.80
C GLU A 545 -49.60 -32.00 11.68
N CYS A 546 -50.08 -30.92 12.32
CA CYS A 546 -49.42 -29.61 12.32
C CYS A 546 -48.68 -29.37 13.64
N GLU A 547 -47.36 -29.20 13.60
CA GLU A 547 -46.55 -28.88 14.79
C GLU A 547 -46.47 -27.37 15.05
N GLY A 548 -46.69 -26.95 16.31
CA GLY A 548 -46.57 -25.55 16.74
C GLY A 548 -47.80 -25.01 17.49
N PRO A 549 -47.75 -23.76 18.01
CA PRO A 549 -48.83 -23.18 18.79
C PRO A 549 -50.04 -22.84 17.91
N LYS A 550 -51.21 -23.42 18.22
CA LYS A 550 -52.45 -23.16 17.49
C LYS A 550 -52.90 -21.69 17.61
N PRO A 551 -53.11 -20.95 16.50
CA PRO A 551 -53.59 -19.58 16.51
C PRO A 551 -54.94 -19.40 17.23
N VAL A 552 -55.14 -18.25 17.89
CA VAL A 552 -56.40 -17.93 18.59
C VAL A 552 -57.60 -17.93 17.64
N SER A 553 -58.68 -18.59 18.04
CA SER A 553 -59.91 -18.76 17.25
C SER A 553 -61.03 -17.77 17.60
N GLN A 554 -60.83 -16.93 18.63
CA GLN A 554 -61.80 -15.92 19.08
C GLN A 554 -61.06 -14.63 19.44
N ARG A 555 -61.59 -13.47 19.04
CA ARG A 555 -61.10 -12.14 19.45
C ARG A 555 -62.25 -11.17 19.72
N ALA A 556 -62.01 -10.16 20.56
CA ALA A 556 -62.97 -9.08 20.75
C ALA A 556 -62.99 -8.16 19.52
N CYS A 557 -64.16 -7.62 19.19
CA CYS A 557 -64.37 -6.63 18.14
C CYS A 557 -65.21 -5.47 18.68
N TYR A 558 -65.06 -4.29 18.09
CA TYR A 558 -65.87 -3.13 18.42
C TYR A 558 -66.46 -2.57 17.14
N SER A 559 -67.79 -2.60 16.99
CA SER A 559 -68.48 -2.22 15.75
C SER A 559 -69.01 -0.78 15.79
N GLY A 560 -68.31 0.10 16.51
CA GLY A 560 -68.65 1.52 16.66
C GLY A 560 -69.60 1.82 17.82
N PRO A 561 -69.64 3.08 18.29
CA PRO A 561 -70.56 3.50 19.34
C PRO A 561 -72.02 3.40 18.85
N CYS A 562 -72.91 2.88 19.71
CA CYS A 562 -74.35 2.90 19.43
C CYS A 562 -74.84 4.35 19.54
N SER A 563 -74.80 5.12 18.44
CA SER A 563 -75.17 6.53 18.46
C SER A 563 -76.69 6.71 18.52
N GLY A 564 -77.17 7.14 19.68
CA GLY A 564 -78.38 7.94 19.79
C GLY A 564 -78.03 9.43 19.62
N GLU A 565 -78.72 10.04 18.66
CA GLU A 565 -78.90 11.48 18.40
C GLU A 565 -77.68 12.36 18.03
N ALA A 566 -77.89 13.06 16.91
CA ALA A 566 -76.98 13.95 16.22
C ALA A 566 -77.03 15.37 16.78
N THR A 567 -75.91 16.09 16.70
CA THR A 567 -75.92 17.51 16.31
C THR A 567 -74.55 17.93 15.77
N GLU A 568 -74.60 18.65 14.65
CA GLU A 568 -73.53 19.24 13.86
C GLU A 568 -72.79 20.37 14.60
N TYR A 569 -71.49 20.59 14.30
CA TYR A 569 -71.05 21.90 13.78
C TYR A 569 -69.65 21.87 13.14
N ASN A 570 -69.51 22.77 12.16
CA ASN A 570 -68.48 22.91 11.14
C ASN A 570 -67.23 23.69 11.66
N PRO A 571 -66.07 23.59 11.00
CA PRO A 571 -64.82 24.24 11.36
C PRO A 571 -64.63 25.58 10.62
N GLU A 572 -63.97 26.54 11.26
CA GLU A 572 -63.07 27.55 10.68
C GLU A 572 -62.78 28.64 11.74
N GLU A 573 -61.56 28.72 12.25
CA GLU A 573 -60.67 29.87 11.99
C GLU A 573 -59.34 29.75 12.75
N SER A 574 -58.35 30.29 12.06
CA SER A 574 -56.92 30.46 12.27
C SER A 574 -56.45 31.08 13.60
N ASP A 575 -55.24 30.62 13.96
CA ASP A 575 -54.08 31.38 14.44
C ASP A 575 -53.90 31.78 15.92
N LEU A 576 -52.63 31.61 16.32
CA LEU A 576 -51.90 32.06 17.51
C LEU A 576 -52.02 31.21 18.78
N VAL A 577 -51.01 30.36 19.04
CA VAL A 577 -49.96 30.61 20.07
C VAL A 577 -48.70 29.81 19.71
N TYR A 578 -47.64 30.52 19.30
CA TYR A 578 -46.26 30.03 19.35
C TYR A 578 -45.67 30.47 20.70
N GLY A 579 -44.98 29.57 21.38
CA GLY A 579 -44.13 29.88 22.52
C GLY A 579 -44.38 28.97 23.73
N GLY A 580 -43.65 27.85 23.81
CA GLY A 580 -43.63 27.08 25.05
C GLY A 580 -42.98 25.70 25.04
N LEU A 581 -42.62 25.11 23.89
CA LEU A 581 -42.16 23.70 23.86
C LEU A 581 -40.83 23.47 23.12
N GLN A 582 -39.99 24.49 22.95
CA GLN A 582 -38.65 24.33 22.36
C GLN A 582 -37.51 24.46 23.39
N GLU A 583 -37.80 24.44 24.70
CA GLU A 583 -36.77 24.50 25.77
C GLU A 583 -36.72 23.25 26.66
N PHE A 584 -37.62 22.28 26.48
CA PHE A 584 -37.59 21.01 27.23
C PHE A 584 -36.96 19.83 26.46
N GLU A 585 -36.84 19.92 25.12
CA GLU A 585 -36.34 18.82 24.29
C GLU A 585 -34.80 18.73 24.17
N GLU A 586 -34.04 19.69 24.71
CA GLU A 586 -32.56 19.69 24.61
C GLU A 586 -31.84 19.48 25.95
N LEU A 587 -32.56 19.36 27.07
CA LEU A 587 -31.93 19.29 28.40
C LEU A 587 -31.51 17.88 28.82
N TYR A 588 -32.13 16.83 28.26
CA TYR A 588 -31.91 15.44 28.65
C TYR A 588 -31.55 14.57 27.44
N ASP A 589 -30.49 13.77 27.56
CA ASP A 589 -30.01 12.91 26.48
C ASP A 589 -29.50 11.57 27.02
N TRP A 590 -29.46 10.56 26.16
CA TRP A 590 -29.02 9.22 26.52
C TRP A 590 -27.51 9.07 26.37
N GLU A 591 -26.82 8.60 27.40
CA GLU A 591 -25.39 8.28 27.34
C GLU A 591 -25.09 6.89 27.92
N TYR A 592 -23.92 6.34 27.56
CA TYR A 592 -23.41 5.08 28.12
C TYR A 592 -22.65 5.36 29.40
N GLU A 593 -23.14 4.86 30.53
CA GLU A 593 -22.55 5.11 31.85
C GLU A 593 -21.55 4.01 32.26
N GLY A 594 -21.52 2.89 31.55
CA GLY A 594 -20.59 1.79 31.83
C GLY A 594 -21.03 0.47 31.21
N PHE A 595 -20.46 -0.63 31.70
CA PHE A 595 -20.87 -1.99 31.32
C PHE A 595 -21.37 -2.74 32.56
N THR A 596 -22.32 -3.64 32.36
CA THR A 596 -22.79 -4.57 33.39
C THR A 596 -21.65 -5.52 33.82
N GLN A 597 -21.83 -6.22 34.93
CA GLN A 597 -20.85 -7.22 35.33
C GLN A 597 -20.75 -8.32 34.27
N CYS A 598 -19.54 -8.83 34.06
CA CYS A 598 -19.30 -9.87 33.08
C CYS A 598 -20.15 -11.11 33.42
N SER A 599 -20.82 -11.67 32.40
CA SER A 599 -21.68 -12.85 32.59
C SER A 599 -20.94 -14.07 33.15
N GLU A 600 -19.63 -14.17 32.90
CA GLU A 600 -18.77 -15.25 33.39
C GLU A 600 -17.54 -14.66 34.07
N SER A 601 -17.12 -15.24 35.20
CA SER A 601 -15.97 -14.76 35.97
C SER A 601 -14.61 -15.13 35.34
N CYS A 602 -14.58 -16.10 34.44
CA CYS A 602 -13.40 -16.58 33.71
C CYS A 602 -13.85 -17.43 32.52
N GLY A 603 -12.97 -17.67 31.54
CA GLY A 603 -13.27 -18.50 30.36
C GLY A 603 -14.05 -17.79 29.24
N GLY A 604 -14.26 -16.48 29.37
CA GLY A 604 -14.95 -15.64 28.40
C GLY A 604 -16.43 -15.45 28.71
N GLY A 605 -16.79 -14.24 29.15
CA GLY A 605 -18.17 -13.78 29.32
C GLY A 605 -18.47 -12.53 28.48
N VAL A 606 -19.70 -12.06 28.56
CA VAL A 606 -20.18 -10.86 27.85
C VAL A 606 -20.74 -9.87 28.87
N GLN A 607 -20.38 -8.60 28.70
CA GLN A 607 -20.94 -7.47 29.46
C GLN A 607 -21.70 -6.56 28.51
N GLU A 608 -22.83 -6.03 28.96
CA GLU A 608 -23.73 -5.16 28.19
C GLU A 608 -23.57 -3.71 28.63
N ALA A 609 -23.55 -2.77 27.69
CA ALA A 609 -23.39 -1.36 28.02
C ALA A 609 -24.69 -0.81 28.65
N VAL A 610 -24.56 -0.19 29.83
CA VAL A 610 -25.68 0.42 30.55
C VAL A 610 -25.93 1.80 29.96
N VAL A 611 -27.16 2.01 29.47
CA VAL A 611 -27.61 3.26 28.85
C VAL A 611 -28.54 3.99 29.81
N THR A 612 -28.15 5.19 30.22
CA THR A 612 -28.87 5.98 31.24
C THR A 612 -29.25 7.36 30.67
N CYS A 613 -30.41 7.88 31.07
CA CYS A 613 -30.85 9.23 30.70
C CYS A 613 -30.17 10.25 31.62
N LEU A 614 -29.41 11.20 31.07
CA LEU A 614 -28.68 12.21 31.83
C LEU A 614 -29.13 13.61 31.47
N ASN A 615 -29.12 14.52 32.43
CA ASN A 615 -29.24 15.95 32.16
C ASN A 615 -27.93 16.49 31.58
N LYS A 616 -27.98 17.09 30.39
CA LYS A 616 -26.79 17.57 29.66
C LYS A 616 -25.99 18.66 30.39
N GLN A 617 -26.63 19.43 31.28
CA GLN A 617 -25.98 20.54 31.98
C GLN A 617 -25.38 20.12 33.33
N THR A 618 -26.06 19.26 34.08
CA THR A 618 -25.60 18.83 35.42
C THR A 618 -24.89 17.48 35.42
N ARG A 619 -25.04 16.67 34.36
CA ARG A 619 -24.62 15.26 34.27
C ARG A 619 -25.20 14.36 35.36
N GLU A 620 -26.33 14.75 35.94
CA GLU A 620 -27.05 13.92 36.90
C GLU A 620 -28.03 12.99 36.19
N VAL A 621 -28.21 11.80 36.77
CA VAL A 621 -29.13 10.77 36.28
C VAL A 621 -30.57 11.23 36.44
N ALA A 622 -31.31 11.21 35.34
CA ALA A 622 -32.71 11.61 35.26
C ALA A 622 -33.61 10.40 34.95
N ASP A 623 -34.91 10.56 35.16
CA ASP A 623 -35.90 9.52 34.88
C ASP A 623 -35.98 9.21 33.36
N GLU A 624 -36.07 7.93 32.99
CA GLU A 624 -36.05 7.48 31.57
C GLU A 624 -37.15 8.12 30.71
N VAL A 625 -38.27 8.53 31.33
CA VAL A 625 -39.40 9.18 30.63
C VAL A 625 -39.06 10.59 30.14
N LEU A 626 -38.01 11.21 30.70
CA LEU A 626 -37.56 12.56 30.33
C LEU A 626 -36.66 12.57 29.10
N CYS A 627 -36.06 11.44 28.72
CA CYS A 627 -35.30 11.32 27.48
C CYS A 627 -36.16 10.73 26.35
N VAL A 628 -36.00 11.27 25.15
CA VAL A 628 -36.77 10.84 23.97
C VAL A 628 -36.45 9.38 23.62
N THR A 629 -37.43 8.48 23.75
CA THR A 629 -37.25 7.03 23.58
C THR A 629 -36.80 6.65 22.16
N SER A 630 -37.18 7.42 21.14
CA SER A 630 -36.78 7.17 19.74
C SER A 630 -35.30 7.46 19.46
N ARG A 631 -34.58 8.11 20.39
CA ARG A 631 -33.15 8.39 20.31
C ARG A 631 -32.30 7.51 21.23
N ARG A 632 -32.91 6.54 21.92
CA ARG A 632 -32.18 5.62 22.81
C ARG A 632 -31.12 4.85 22.00
N PRO A 633 -29.83 4.92 22.40
CA PRO A 633 -28.76 4.17 21.75
C PRO A 633 -29.03 2.66 21.71
N PRO A 634 -28.59 1.97 20.65
CA PRO A 634 -28.78 0.52 20.52
C PRO A 634 -27.96 -0.26 21.55
N GLN A 635 -28.41 -1.48 21.87
CA GLN A 635 -27.70 -2.36 22.80
C GLN A 635 -26.27 -2.68 22.32
N LEU A 636 -25.28 -2.49 23.20
CA LEU A 636 -23.86 -2.69 22.90
C LEU A 636 -23.27 -3.76 23.83
N LEU A 637 -22.77 -4.86 23.25
CA LEU A 637 -22.20 -5.99 23.98
C LEU A 637 -20.68 -6.06 23.79
N LYS A 638 -19.94 -6.36 24.86
CA LYS A 638 -18.47 -6.45 24.85
C LYS A 638 -18.01 -7.73 25.56
N ALA A 639 -17.02 -8.41 25.00
CA ALA A 639 -16.41 -9.59 25.64
C ALA A 639 -15.54 -9.20 26.85
N CYS A 640 -15.54 -10.02 27.89
CA CYS A 640 -14.82 -9.81 29.15
C CYS A 640 -14.35 -11.14 29.77
N ASN A 641 -13.42 -11.09 30.72
CA ASN A 641 -12.87 -12.24 31.45
C ASN A 641 -12.39 -13.40 30.55
N LEU A 642 -11.60 -13.07 29.52
CA LEU A 642 -11.07 -14.02 28.53
C LEU A 642 -9.97 -14.95 29.07
N GLU A 643 -9.54 -14.77 30.32
CA GLU A 643 -8.54 -15.63 30.94
C GLU A 643 -9.15 -16.99 31.30
N PRO A 644 -8.44 -18.10 31.05
CA PRO A 644 -8.94 -19.44 31.34
C PRO A 644 -9.18 -19.62 32.84
N CYS A 645 -10.32 -20.23 33.20
CA CYS A 645 -10.65 -20.48 34.59
C CYS A 645 -9.59 -21.33 35.28
N PRO A 646 -9.22 -21.02 36.54
CA PRO A 646 -8.30 -21.86 37.30
C PRO A 646 -8.88 -23.28 37.43
N PRO A 647 -8.05 -24.32 37.33
CA PRO A 647 -8.51 -25.70 37.42
C PRO A 647 -9.09 -25.97 38.82
N ARG A 648 -10.23 -26.67 38.86
CA ARG A 648 -10.91 -27.08 40.09
C ARG A 648 -10.13 -28.13 40.87
#